data_AF-A0A812UQY7-F1
#
_entry.id   AF-A0A812UQY7-F1
#
_cell.length_a   1.000
_cell.length_b   1.000
_cell.length_c   1.000
_cell.angle_alpha   90.00
_cell.angle_beta   90.00
_cell.angle_gamma   90.00
#
_symmetry.space_group_name_H-M   'P 1'
#
loop_
_entity.id
_entity.type
_entity.pdbx_description
1 polymer ?
#
loop_
_entity_poly.entity_id
_entity_poly.type
_entity_poly.pdbx_seq_one_letter_code
_entity_poly.pdbx_strand_id
1 'polypeptide(L)'
;MDLQSLRDHCLIIVGSGGETDELLARRRIAAGGRLVHVLTRGVDDERVSIFATDRLSSCFFWLPPQAETSSFGKRLGPSFRTYWSKTGPDAVRLGERQTLQIYMQYGPEEHSQHIRILDQEDSAVVEISGHVVLNPDMKVAQELCVDVANLELKACGTFTWRYVLLSMTLLFVWHVIRWAASMEFEQRAHLGQYPWWRGAFVLVNGLIFCVEGLFQSWADSLAGERPTRLTNMTGVLLCVVLVLCSTGLQLADYPQSLVGLSGLFIAGPTLLYYLTRARHTKRQFVPCMLWTSAQLLNTVGNSMCQASVVVMYMMLLANGQGWAATMFMPVATATVEAGGVLGTKLMYERLVLTKRPAVPGDIARVAMPYMLISAHVFAEGARLISLFSGAVASGQFSWIQSAALTLGMNLCTRLGWTKYLAFRGLNLFCPRLAAALLPTGWDKLHDEVKVYGGYFRFIVVLSLAVARAIIYGDMVLEGPKAPAFNASAACALVTTLVLEMVEDEVVVKELLPMSPITTEMLEADVLRNNANPGRLISVERRLDMVHVNGVWRTAEVNERGNRSASSLDAVFPKKAPEEMIGHCHSMGPEETTGCHSLGSRRTSLRSRFRRVLGQERAVIPALTLHGLREMPFMVQLAAVGVSCEVILSFVNATLNPSFVRGFCEVSPDFRPVVMVWWPVPLEC
;
A
#
# COMPACT_ATOMS: atom_id res chain seq x y z
N MET A 1 -0.73 -28.57 -7.40
CA MET A 1 0.20 -27.44 -7.69
C MET A 1 1.61 -28.01 -7.74
N ASP A 2 2.56 -27.43 -8.47
CA ASP A 2 3.96 -27.86 -8.35
C ASP A 2 4.57 -27.41 -7.01
N LEU A 3 5.69 -28.01 -6.61
CA LEU A 3 6.33 -27.74 -5.32
C LEU A 3 6.78 -26.27 -5.20
N GLN A 4 7.28 -25.68 -6.29
CA GLN A 4 7.73 -24.30 -6.30
C GLN A 4 6.56 -23.33 -6.10
N SER A 5 5.41 -23.61 -6.70
CA SER A 5 4.19 -22.82 -6.52
C SER A 5 3.74 -22.83 -5.06
N LEU A 6 3.77 -23.97 -4.37
CA LEU A 6 3.47 -24.04 -2.94
C LEU A 6 4.45 -23.22 -2.11
N ARG A 7 5.75 -23.32 -2.41
CA ARG A 7 6.79 -22.50 -1.78
C ARG A 7 6.55 -21.02 -2.02
N ASP A 8 6.15 -20.62 -3.22
CA ASP A 8 5.90 -19.22 -3.55
C ASP A 8 4.76 -18.64 -2.72
N HIS A 9 3.67 -19.39 -2.50
CA HIS A 9 2.56 -18.97 -1.67
C HIS A 9 2.98 -18.75 -0.21
N CYS A 10 3.54 -19.80 0.42
CA CYS A 10 3.98 -19.77 1.80
C CYS A 10 4.96 -20.90 2.10
N LEU A 11 6.06 -20.58 2.79
CA LEU A 11 6.87 -21.59 3.47
C LEU A 11 6.31 -21.78 4.88
N ILE A 12 6.04 -23.01 5.27
CA ILE A 12 5.51 -23.36 6.58
C ILE A 12 6.58 -24.17 7.31
N ILE A 13 7.10 -23.66 8.42
CA ILE A 13 8.07 -24.35 9.26
C ILE A 13 7.33 -24.83 10.51
N VAL A 14 7.40 -26.12 10.80
CA VAL A 14 6.86 -26.71 12.03
C VAL A 14 8.04 -27.20 12.85
N GLY A 15 8.30 -26.58 14.00
CA GLY A 15 9.50 -26.91 14.78
C GLY A 15 9.58 -26.21 16.12
N SER A 16 10.63 -26.51 16.88
CA SER A 16 10.85 -26.01 18.25
C SER A 16 11.36 -24.56 18.31
N GLY A 17 11.60 -23.91 17.17
CA GLY A 17 12.14 -22.55 17.09
C GLY A 17 13.64 -22.49 17.41
N GLY A 18 14.37 -23.56 17.12
CA GLY A 18 15.83 -23.64 17.25
C GLY A 18 16.59 -22.85 16.17
N GLU A 19 17.91 -23.02 16.13
CA GLU A 19 18.78 -22.31 15.18
C GLU A 19 18.50 -22.69 13.71
N THR A 20 18.11 -23.93 13.45
CA THR A 20 17.79 -24.42 12.10
C THR A 20 16.52 -23.78 11.56
N ASP A 21 15.46 -23.74 12.37
CA ASP A 21 14.21 -23.01 12.07
C ASP A 21 14.51 -21.53 11.79
N GLU A 22 15.33 -20.90 12.64
CA GLU A 22 15.67 -19.49 12.52
C GLU A 22 16.47 -19.19 11.26
N LEU A 23 17.47 -20.02 10.92
CA LEU A 23 18.24 -19.88 9.69
C LEU A 23 17.32 -19.98 8.46
N LEU A 24 16.48 -21.02 8.41
CA LEU A 24 15.56 -21.23 7.29
C LEU A 24 14.55 -20.08 7.16
N ALA A 25 13.99 -19.64 8.29
CA ALA A 25 13.10 -18.50 8.37
C ALA A 25 13.76 -17.21 7.86
N ARG A 26 14.99 -16.91 8.30
CA ARG A 26 15.75 -15.72 7.87
C ARG A 26 16.07 -15.77 6.39
N ARG A 27 16.46 -16.92 5.84
CA ARG A 27 16.69 -17.09 4.39
C ARG A 27 15.41 -16.83 3.60
N ARG A 28 14.27 -17.39 4.03
CA ARG A 28 12.96 -17.16 3.39
C ARG A 28 12.52 -15.70 3.46
N ILE A 29 12.71 -15.07 4.62
CA ILE A 29 12.43 -13.65 4.79
C ILE A 29 13.37 -12.83 3.90
N ALA A 30 14.66 -13.13 3.79
CA ALA A 30 15.55 -12.42 2.87
C ALA A 30 15.10 -12.54 1.40
N ALA A 31 14.56 -13.69 1.01
CA ALA A 31 14.16 -14.01 -0.36
C ALA A 31 12.86 -13.33 -0.87
N GLY A 32 12.13 -12.59 -0.04
CA GLY A 32 10.86 -11.96 -0.47
C GLY A 32 9.60 -12.77 -0.12
N GLY A 33 9.75 -13.97 0.43
CA GLY A 33 8.65 -14.90 0.64
C GLY A 33 7.89 -14.76 1.94
N ARG A 34 6.64 -15.26 1.94
CA ARG A 34 5.86 -15.45 3.16
C ARG A 34 6.36 -16.66 3.94
N LEU A 35 6.19 -16.56 5.25
CA LEU A 35 6.63 -17.54 6.22
C LEU A 35 5.56 -17.68 7.30
N VAL A 36 5.18 -18.93 7.56
CA VAL A 36 4.46 -19.34 8.77
C VAL A 36 5.37 -20.26 9.56
N HIS A 37 5.55 -19.98 10.85
CA HIS A 37 6.21 -20.84 11.80
C HIS A 37 5.19 -21.30 12.83
N VAL A 38 5.08 -22.61 13.03
CA VAL A 38 4.29 -23.20 14.11
C VAL A 38 5.26 -23.75 15.15
N LEU A 39 5.32 -23.06 16.29
CA LEU A 39 6.19 -23.40 17.40
C LEU A 39 5.61 -24.59 18.18
N THR A 40 6.28 -25.74 18.07
CA THR A 40 5.96 -27.02 18.72
C THR A 40 6.93 -27.31 19.87
N ARG A 41 6.70 -28.42 20.59
CA ARG A 41 7.61 -28.96 21.63
C ARG A 41 8.79 -29.74 21.04
N GLY A 42 8.93 -29.79 19.71
CA GLY A 42 9.97 -30.57 19.01
C GLY A 42 9.38 -31.72 18.21
N VAL A 43 10.21 -32.75 17.99
CA VAL A 43 9.87 -33.92 17.16
C VAL A 43 8.78 -34.77 17.80
N ASP A 44 8.78 -34.89 19.12
CA ASP A 44 7.87 -35.75 19.90
C ASP A 44 6.61 -35.01 20.39
N ASP A 45 6.20 -33.93 19.73
CA ASP A 45 4.99 -33.20 20.10
C ASP A 45 3.74 -33.97 19.68
N GLU A 46 3.15 -34.72 20.62
CA GLU A 46 1.96 -35.58 20.43
C GLU A 46 0.75 -34.86 19.82
N ARG A 47 0.72 -33.52 19.87
CA ARG A 47 -0.33 -32.69 19.27
C ARG A 47 -0.20 -32.57 17.75
N VAL A 48 0.91 -33.01 17.18
CA VAL A 48 1.17 -32.97 15.74
C VAL A 48 0.81 -34.32 15.12
N SER A 49 -0.09 -34.32 14.15
CA SER A 49 -0.53 -35.51 13.42
C SER A 49 -0.34 -35.32 11.93
N ILE A 50 0.15 -36.36 11.25
CA ILE A 50 0.42 -36.34 9.82
C ILE A 50 -0.58 -37.25 9.11
N PHE A 51 -1.23 -36.74 8.07
CA PHE A 51 -2.21 -37.45 7.28
C PHE A 51 -1.79 -37.45 5.81
N ALA A 52 -1.87 -38.59 5.15
CA ALA A 52 -1.67 -38.67 3.71
C ALA A 52 -3.02 -38.58 2.99
N THR A 53 -3.17 -37.66 2.04
CA THR A 53 -4.42 -37.49 1.27
C THR A 53 -4.19 -36.87 -0.11
N ASP A 54 -4.81 -37.48 -1.13
CA ASP A 54 -4.78 -36.94 -2.50
C ASP A 54 -5.86 -35.89 -2.75
N ARG A 55 -6.87 -35.83 -1.89
CA ARG A 55 -8.09 -35.02 -2.07
C ARG A 55 -7.83 -33.51 -2.03
N LEU A 56 -6.69 -33.10 -1.48
CA LEU A 56 -6.35 -31.68 -1.29
C LEU A 56 -5.41 -31.12 -2.37
N SER A 57 -4.91 -31.95 -3.29
CA SER A 57 -3.90 -31.58 -4.30
C SER A 57 -4.31 -30.45 -5.25
N SER A 58 -5.63 -30.25 -5.43
CA SER A 58 -6.21 -29.19 -6.26
C SER A 58 -6.71 -27.97 -5.49
N CYS A 59 -6.74 -28.03 -4.16
CA CYS A 59 -7.32 -27.00 -3.31
C CYS A 59 -6.26 -26.04 -2.79
N PHE A 60 -6.64 -24.78 -2.60
CA PHE A 60 -5.81 -23.78 -1.94
C PHE A 60 -6.59 -23.19 -0.78
N PHE A 61 -6.03 -23.29 0.42
CA PHE A 61 -6.59 -22.79 1.66
C PHE A 61 -5.75 -21.65 2.20
N TRP A 62 -6.42 -20.61 2.67
CA TRP A 62 -5.78 -19.46 3.30
C TRP A 62 -6.64 -18.95 4.44
N LEU A 63 -6.31 -19.36 5.65
CA LEU A 63 -6.83 -18.86 6.91
C LEU A 63 -5.62 -18.62 7.81
N PRO A 64 -4.99 -17.43 7.70
CA PRO A 64 -3.74 -17.14 8.39
C PRO A 64 -3.98 -16.98 9.90
N PRO A 65 -2.92 -17.17 10.72
CA PRO A 65 -3.09 -17.26 12.16
C PRO A 65 -3.63 -15.97 12.77
N GLN A 66 -4.62 -16.11 13.64
CA GLN A 66 -5.25 -14.99 14.34
C GLN A 66 -4.54 -14.62 15.66
N ALA A 67 -3.70 -15.52 16.17
CA ALA A 67 -3.00 -15.37 17.45
C ALA A 67 -1.86 -14.34 17.40
N GLU A 68 -1.42 -13.93 18.60
CA GLU A 68 -0.23 -13.09 18.76
C GLU A 68 1.04 -13.81 18.27
N THR A 69 1.99 -13.01 17.77
CA THR A 69 3.28 -13.51 17.29
C THR A 69 4.09 -14.11 18.45
N SER A 70 4.55 -15.35 18.27
CA SER A 70 5.34 -16.09 19.26
C SER A 70 6.68 -15.41 19.57
N SER A 71 7.34 -15.83 20.66
CA SER A 71 8.68 -15.35 21.01
C SER A 71 9.69 -15.57 19.87
N PHE A 72 9.59 -16.69 19.15
CA PHE A 72 10.38 -16.98 17.95
C PHE A 72 10.17 -15.91 16.87
N GLY A 73 8.92 -15.61 16.51
CA GLY A 73 8.63 -14.59 15.50
C GLY A 73 9.13 -13.21 15.88
N LYS A 74 9.06 -12.84 17.16
CA LYS A 74 9.61 -11.57 17.68
C LYS A 74 11.12 -11.46 17.46
N ARG A 75 11.88 -12.57 17.41
CA ARG A 75 13.32 -12.57 17.07
C ARG A 75 13.59 -12.32 15.59
N LEU A 76 12.65 -12.66 14.72
CA LEU A 76 12.77 -12.50 13.26
C LEU A 76 12.50 -11.06 12.81
N GLY A 77 11.81 -10.26 13.62
CA GLY A 77 11.58 -8.84 13.35
C GLY A 77 10.30 -8.32 13.99
N PRO A 78 10.01 -7.02 13.84
CA PRO A 78 8.74 -6.45 14.28
C PRO A 78 7.59 -7.12 13.51
N SER A 79 6.56 -7.50 14.26
CA SER A 79 5.30 -7.99 13.70
C SER A 79 4.19 -7.09 14.17
N PHE A 80 3.46 -6.53 13.21
CA PHE A 80 2.35 -5.64 13.45
C PHE A 80 1.15 -6.13 12.67
N ARG A 81 -0.03 -5.97 13.25
CA ARG A 81 -1.26 -6.51 12.70
C ARG A 81 -2.37 -5.47 12.83
N THR A 82 -3.09 -5.28 11.73
CA THR A 82 -4.36 -4.56 11.68
C THR A 82 -5.48 -5.52 11.26
N TYR A 83 -6.70 -5.00 11.13
CA TYR A 83 -7.83 -5.75 10.58
C TYR A 83 -7.51 -6.39 9.21
N TRP A 84 -6.80 -5.66 8.34
CA TRP A 84 -6.60 -6.01 6.93
C TRP A 84 -5.22 -6.54 6.61
N SER A 85 -4.21 -6.20 7.39
CA SER A 85 -2.83 -6.49 7.04
C SER A 85 -2.03 -7.07 8.19
N LYS A 86 -0.93 -7.72 7.83
CA LYS A 86 0.08 -8.18 8.78
C LYS A 86 1.48 -7.96 8.22
N THR A 87 2.30 -7.25 8.99
CA THR A 87 3.72 -7.02 8.72
C THR A 87 4.57 -8.10 9.41
N GLY A 88 5.59 -8.58 8.71
CA GLY A 88 6.51 -9.61 9.21
C GLY A 88 5.97 -11.05 9.15
N PRO A 89 6.71 -12.03 9.68
CA PRO A 89 6.34 -13.44 9.57
C PRO A 89 5.16 -13.79 10.47
N ASP A 90 4.42 -14.83 10.07
CA ASP A 90 3.55 -15.54 10.99
C ASP A 90 4.41 -16.46 11.84
N ALA A 91 4.43 -16.26 13.14
CA ALA A 91 4.95 -17.28 14.04
C ALA A 91 3.95 -17.45 15.17
N VAL A 92 3.40 -18.65 15.32
CA VAL A 92 2.39 -18.93 16.33
C VAL A 92 2.82 -20.08 17.20
N ARG A 93 2.47 -20.02 18.48
CA ARG A 93 2.66 -21.13 19.40
C ARG A 93 1.46 -22.05 19.29
N LEU A 94 1.73 -23.34 19.09
CA LEU A 94 0.67 -24.35 19.19
C LEU A 94 0.17 -24.40 20.64
N GLY A 95 -1.10 -24.02 20.85
CA GLY A 95 -1.73 -24.01 22.17
C GLY A 95 -1.79 -25.40 22.80
N GLU A 96 -1.82 -25.49 24.13
CA GLU A 96 -1.76 -26.79 24.84
C GLU A 96 -2.89 -27.74 24.47
N ARG A 97 -4.05 -27.18 24.15
CA ARG A 97 -5.26 -27.91 23.76
C ARG A 97 -5.58 -27.78 22.27
N GLN A 98 -4.60 -27.39 21.47
CA GLN A 98 -4.71 -27.34 20.02
C GLN A 98 -3.96 -28.52 19.41
N THR A 99 -4.48 -29.04 18.31
CA THR A 99 -3.82 -30.08 17.51
C THR A 99 -3.41 -29.49 16.17
N LEU A 100 -2.26 -29.91 15.67
CA LEU A 100 -1.74 -29.55 14.35
C LEU A 100 -1.84 -30.77 13.44
N GLN A 101 -2.63 -30.65 12.39
CA GLN A 101 -2.75 -31.65 11.34
C GLN A 101 -1.94 -31.21 10.13
N ILE A 102 -1.02 -32.06 9.67
CA ILE A 102 -0.20 -31.84 8.48
C ILE A 102 -0.66 -32.81 7.40
N TYR A 103 -1.03 -32.29 6.23
CA TYR A 103 -1.48 -33.12 5.12
C TYR A 103 -0.40 -33.24 4.04
N MET A 104 -0.06 -34.49 3.73
CA MET A 104 0.89 -34.89 2.71
C MET A 104 0.15 -35.33 1.45
N GLN A 105 0.64 -34.89 0.29
CA GLN A 105 0.15 -35.39 -1.00
C GLN A 105 0.84 -36.73 -1.32
N TYR A 106 0.07 -37.73 -1.72
CA TYR A 106 0.61 -39.01 -2.18
C TYR A 106 1.18 -38.83 -3.60
N GLY A 107 2.42 -39.25 -3.82
CA GLY A 107 3.09 -39.09 -5.11
C GLY A 107 4.54 -39.55 -5.09
N PRO A 108 5.20 -39.62 -6.27
CA PRO A 108 6.61 -40.01 -6.39
C PRO A 108 7.56 -39.05 -5.66
N GLU A 109 7.12 -37.82 -5.39
CA GLU A 109 7.76 -36.94 -4.44
C GLU A 109 6.76 -36.61 -3.33
N GLU A 110 6.85 -37.30 -2.20
CA GLU A 110 6.04 -37.04 -1.02
C GLU A 110 6.40 -35.66 -0.45
N HIS A 111 5.48 -34.70 -0.60
CA HIS A 111 5.64 -33.37 -0.03
C HIS A 111 4.45 -33.02 0.85
N SER A 112 4.75 -32.40 1.99
CA SER A 112 3.73 -31.83 2.87
C SER A 112 3.28 -30.46 2.33
N GLN A 113 1.97 -30.29 2.12
CA GLN A 113 1.43 -29.15 1.34
C GLN A 113 0.44 -28.27 2.10
N HIS A 114 0.00 -28.72 3.26
CA HIS A 114 -1.11 -28.08 3.95
C HIS A 114 -1.07 -28.36 5.44
N ILE A 115 -1.41 -27.34 6.23
CA ILE A 115 -1.59 -27.48 7.68
C ILE A 115 -2.97 -27.00 8.11
N ARG A 116 -3.48 -27.62 9.16
CA ARG A 116 -4.68 -27.20 9.87
C ARG A 116 -4.40 -27.23 11.37
N ILE A 117 -4.67 -26.14 12.07
CA ILE A 117 -4.64 -26.09 13.54
C ILE A 117 -6.09 -26.10 14.02
N LEU A 118 -6.41 -27.08 14.85
CA LEU A 118 -7.73 -27.24 15.46
C LEU A 118 -7.69 -26.79 16.91
N ASP A 119 -8.79 -26.21 17.38
CA ASP A 119 -9.02 -26.02 18.81
C ASP A 119 -9.66 -27.25 19.47
N GLN A 120 -10.11 -27.12 20.72
CA GLN A 120 -10.75 -28.20 21.49
C GLN A 120 -12.10 -28.63 20.93
N GLU A 121 -12.72 -27.80 20.10
CA GLU A 121 -14.03 -28.05 19.49
C GLU A 121 -13.86 -28.54 18.04
N ASP A 122 -12.65 -28.99 17.67
CA ASP A 122 -12.24 -29.38 16.32
C ASP A 122 -12.50 -28.29 15.26
N SER A 123 -12.59 -27.03 15.69
CA SER A 123 -12.77 -25.90 14.81
C SER A 123 -11.41 -25.42 14.28
N ALA A 124 -11.33 -25.22 12.97
CA ALA A 124 -10.11 -24.74 12.32
C ALA A 124 -9.83 -23.28 12.74
N VAL A 125 -8.75 -23.07 13.50
CA VAL A 125 -8.28 -21.72 13.87
C VAL A 125 -7.19 -21.20 12.93
N VAL A 126 -6.49 -22.12 12.26
CA VAL A 126 -5.51 -21.84 11.20
C VAL A 126 -5.66 -22.93 10.14
N GLU A 127 -5.65 -22.54 8.86
CA GLU A 127 -5.75 -23.49 7.75
C GLU A 127 -5.03 -22.91 6.53
N ILE A 128 -3.85 -23.42 6.18
CA ILE A 128 -2.96 -22.77 5.22
C ILE A 128 -2.35 -23.81 4.28
N SER A 129 -2.43 -23.54 2.98
CA SER A 129 -1.66 -24.26 1.96
C SER A 129 -0.28 -23.61 1.75
N GLY A 130 0.76 -24.43 1.67
CA GLY A 130 2.13 -24.00 1.50
C GLY A 130 3.11 -25.17 1.59
N HIS A 131 4.38 -24.93 1.33
CA HIS A 131 5.39 -25.98 1.49
C HIS A 131 5.73 -26.15 2.96
N VAL A 132 5.40 -27.31 3.53
CA VAL A 132 5.65 -27.60 4.96
C VAL A 132 6.99 -28.30 5.13
N VAL A 133 7.80 -27.75 6.04
CA VAL A 133 9.09 -28.29 6.47
C VAL A 133 8.95 -28.63 7.96
N LEU A 134 8.95 -29.92 8.26
CA LEU A 134 8.80 -30.43 9.62
C LEU A 134 10.17 -30.67 10.26
N ASN A 135 10.40 -30.05 11.42
CA ASN A 135 11.61 -30.14 12.24
C ASN A 135 12.90 -30.12 11.41
N PRO A 136 13.17 -29.02 10.66
CA PRO A 136 14.31 -28.97 9.74
C PRO A 136 15.63 -29.18 10.48
N ASP A 137 16.46 -30.06 9.94
CA ASP A 137 17.87 -30.14 10.33
C ASP A 137 18.69 -29.01 9.68
N MET A 138 19.97 -28.92 10.05
CA MET A 138 20.86 -27.88 9.53
C MET A 138 21.07 -28.01 8.02
N LYS A 139 21.09 -29.24 7.49
CA LYS A 139 21.30 -29.49 6.06
C LYS A 139 20.12 -28.96 5.24
N VAL A 140 18.89 -29.30 5.63
CA VAL A 140 17.65 -28.78 5.03
C VAL A 140 17.61 -27.26 5.15
N ALA A 141 17.94 -26.70 6.32
CA ALA A 141 17.95 -25.26 6.52
C ALA A 141 18.95 -24.52 5.60
N GLN A 142 20.04 -25.16 5.17
CA GLN A 142 21.05 -24.60 4.27
C GLN A 142 20.76 -24.85 2.79
N GLU A 143 20.28 -26.05 2.43
CA GLU A 143 20.15 -26.49 1.05
C GLU A 143 18.76 -26.21 0.45
N LEU A 144 17.71 -26.09 1.29
CA LEU A 144 16.36 -25.88 0.77
C LEU A 144 16.30 -24.58 -0.02
N CYS A 145 15.75 -24.65 -1.24
CA CYS A 145 15.46 -23.47 -2.04
C CYS A 145 14.27 -22.72 -1.42
N VAL A 146 14.55 -21.54 -0.88
CA VAL A 146 13.56 -20.66 -0.24
C VAL A 146 13.12 -19.50 -1.12
N ASP A 147 13.63 -19.44 -2.34
CA ASP A 147 13.36 -18.33 -3.25
C ASP A 147 11.89 -18.29 -3.67
N VAL A 148 11.40 -17.08 -3.91
CA VAL A 148 10.08 -16.85 -4.50
C VAL A 148 10.26 -16.68 -5.99
N ALA A 149 9.94 -17.73 -6.76
CA ALA A 149 10.01 -17.71 -8.21
C ALA A 149 8.89 -16.82 -8.78
N ASN A 150 7.68 -16.94 -8.25
CA ASN A 150 6.55 -16.10 -8.59
C ASN A 150 6.60 -14.76 -7.86
N LEU A 151 7.13 -13.72 -8.52
CA LEU A 151 7.29 -12.38 -7.94
C LEU A 151 5.99 -11.69 -7.48
N GLU A 152 4.80 -12.10 -7.95
CA GLU A 152 3.54 -11.53 -7.45
C GLU A 152 3.11 -12.12 -6.10
N LEU A 153 3.64 -13.31 -5.79
CA LEU A 153 3.50 -13.91 -4.48
C LEU A 153 4.57 -13.41 -3.51
N LYS A 154 5.46 -12.50 -3.91
CA LYS A 154 6.23 -11.75 -2.92
C LYS A 154 5.29 -10.86 -2.11
N ALA A 155 5.62 -10.70 -0.83
CA ALA A 155 4.84 -9.81 0.00
C ALA A 155 5.11 -8.34 -0.38
N CYS A 156 4.06 -7.51 -0.35
CA CYS A 156 4.17 -6.11 -0.72
C CYS A 156 5.08 -5.36 0.26
N GLY A 157 5.71 -4.29 -0.24
CA GLY A 157 6.46 -3.39 0.62
C GLY A 157 5.53 -2.50 1.43
N THR A 158 6.01 -2.09 2.59
CA THR A 158 5.37 -1.12 3.46
C THR A 158 6.43 -0.23 4.11
N PHE A 159 5.97 0.89 4.64
CA PHE A 159 6.77 1.83 5.40
C PHE A 159 6.95 1.33 6.83
N THR A 160 7.94 1.89 7.53
CA THR A 160 8.18 1.59 8.94
C THR A 160 8.47 2.87 9.69
N TRP A 161 7.96 2.98 10.91
CA TRP A 161 8.15 4.19 11.71
C TRP A 161 9.62 4.52 11.96
N ARG A 162 10.48 3.50 12.14
CA ARG A 162 11.92 3.72 12.30
C ARG A 162 12.52 4.50 11.13
N TYR A 163 12.25 4.08 9.89
CA TYR A 163 12.81 4.73 8.72
C TYR A 163 12.06 6.00 8.36
N VAL A 164 10.74 6.03 8.50
CA VAL A 164 9.94 7.25 8.33
C VAL A 164 10.40 8.35 9.26
N LEU A 165 10.51 8.10 10.58
CA LEU A 165 10.93 9.12 11.55
C LEU A 165 12.35 9.61 11.28
N LEU A 166 13.26 8.71 10.89
CA LEU A 166 14.62 9.09 10.49
C LEU A 166 14.60 9.99 9.25
N SER A 167 13.85 9.61 8.21
CA SER A 167 13.69 10.40 6.99
C SER A 167 13.06 11.77 7.26
N MET A 168 12.01 11.82 8.07
CA MET A 168 11.35 13.05 8.49
C MET A 168 12.31 13.97 9.24
N THR A 169 13.11 13.42 10.16
CA THR A 169 14.09 14.20 10.94
C THR A 169 15.17 14.80 10.04
N LEU A 170 15.76 13.99 9.15
CA LEU A 170 16.78 14.45 8.21
C LEU A 170 16.25 15.55 7.28
N LEU A 171 15.06 15.32 6.71
CA LEU A 171 14.42 16.27 5.80
C LEU A 171 13.94 17.53 6.52
N PHE A 172 13.47 17.42 7.77
CA PHE A 172 13.12 18.58 8.57
C PHE A 172 14.32 19.51 8.76
N VAL A 173 15.47 18.98 9.21
CA VAL A 173 16.70 19.76 9.39
C VAL A 173 17.15 20.36 8.06
N TRP A 174 17.13 19.58 6.98
CA TRP A 174 17.46 20.05 5.64
C TRP A 174 16.56 21.22 5.20
N HIS A 175 15.24 21.11 5.36
CA HIS A 175 14.32 22.15 4.95
C HIS A 175 14.43 23.41 5.82
N VAL A 176 14.77 23.30 7.12
CA VAL A 176 15.08 24.48 7.95
C VAL A 176 16.27 25.23 7.36
N ILE A 177 17.37 24.51 7.04
CA ILE A 177 18.56 25.09 6.43
C ILE A 177 18.24 25.71 5.07
N ARG A 178 17.49 25.00 4.21
CA ARG A 178 17.09 25.49 2.89
C ARG A 178 16.27 26.77 2.99
N TRP A 179 15.29 26.83 3.90
CA TRP A 179 14.47 28.02 4.09
C TRP A 179 15.30 29.20 4.58
N ALA A 180 16.11 29.00 5.63
CA ALA A 180 16.95 30.04 6.20
C ALA A 180 17.95 30.59 5.17
N ALA A 181 18.65 29.69 4.46
CA ALA A 181 19.58 30.06 3.41
C ALA A 181 18.86 30.76 2.25
N SER A 182 17.68 30.29 1.85
CA SER A 182 16.89 30.97 0.81
C SER A 182 16.48 32.38 1.22
N MET A 183 16.08 32.61 2.47
CA MET A 183 15.76 33.96 2.95
C MET A 183 16.99 34.87 2.89
N GLU A 184 18.14 34.40 3.39
CA GLU A 184 19.40 35.15 3.38
C GLU A 184 19.91 35.48 1.96
N PHE A 185 19.87 34.51 1.04
CA PHE A 185 20.32 34.75 -0.33
C PHE A 185 19.40 35.68 -1.09
N GLU A 186 18.08 35.53 -0.94
CA GLU A 186 17.12 36.43 -1.60
C GLU A 186 17.20 37.85 -1.04
N GLN A 187 17.52 38.04 0.25
CA GLN A 187 17.78 39.38 0.83
C GLN A 187 18.97 40.10 0.21
N ARG A 188 19.94 39.33 -0.29
CA ARG A 188 21.17 39.86 -0.91
C ARG A 188 21.12 39.86 -2.44
N ALA A 189 20.02 39.37 -3.02
CA ALA A 189 19.88 39.24 -4.46
C ALA A 189 19.69 40.62 -5.11
N HIS A 190 20.33 40.84 -6.26
CA HIS A 190 20.18 42.05 -7.07
C HIS A 190 19.56 41.73 -8.44
N LEU A 191 18.96 42.74 -9.05
CA LEU A 191 18.30 42.60 -10.36
C LEU A 191 19.28 42.08 -11.41
N GLY A 192 18.88 41.06 -12.15
CA GLY A 192 19.71 40.43 -13.19
C GLY A 192 20.78 39.46 -12.67
N GLN A 193 20.87 39.23 -11.35
CA GLN A 193 21.74 38.21 -10.80
C GLN A 193 21.25 36.81 -11.19
N TYR A 194 22.19 35.93 -11.55
CA TYR A 194 21.88 34.53 -11.80
C TYR A 194 21.60 33.79 -10.47
N PRO A 195 20.39 33.21 -10.27
CA PRO A 195 19.97 32.62 -9.00
C PRO A 195 20.51 31.19 -8.82
N TRP A 196 21.83 31.01 -8.90
CA TRP A 196 22.45 29.68 -8.83
C TRP A 196 22.07 28.90 -7.56
N TRP A 197 21.81 29.61 -6.45
CA TRP A 197 21.44 28.98 -5.18
C TRP A 197 20.10 28.25 -5.25
N ARG A 198 19.12 28.74 -6.02
CA ARG A 198 17.83 28.07 -6.22
C ARG A 198 18.04 26.70 -6.86
N GLY A 199 18.81 26.67 -7.96
CA GLY A 199 19.21 25.43 -8.62
C GLY A 199 20.02 24.52 -7.70
N ALA A 200 20.95 25.07 -6.91
CA ALA A 200 21.74 24.29 -5.96
C ALA A 200 20.87 23.63 -4.88
N PHE A 201 19.85 24.30 -4.35
CA PHE A 201 18.93 23.70 -3.38
C PHE A 201 18.12 22.56 -3.98
N VAL A 202 17.61 22.74 -5.19
CA VAL A 202 16.92 21.68 -5.95
C VAL A 202 17.85 20.49 -6.18
N LEU A 203 19.11 20.75 -6.56
CA LEU A 203 20.12 19.71 -6.76
C LEU A 203 20.45 18.95 -5.48
N VAL A 204 20.73 19.65 -4.38
CA VAL A 204 21.07 18.97 -3.12
C VAL A 204 19.89 18.11 -2.66
N ASN A 205 18.67 18.62 -2.74
CA ASN A 205 17.49 17.84 -2.35
C ASN A 205 17.28 16.61 -3.25
N GLY A 206 17.36 16.82 -4.56
CA GLY A 206 17.23 15.76 -5.55
C GLY A 206 18.31 14.69 -5.39
N LEU A 207 19.58 15.09 -5.38
CA LEU A 207 20.72 14.17 -5.43
C LEU A 207 20.93 13.41 -4.12
N ILE A 208 20.79 14.06 -2.96
CA ILE A 208 21.13 13.44 -1.68
C ILE A 208 19.95 12.60 -1.16
N PHE A 209 18.74 13.15 -1.19
CA PHE A 209 17.60 12.52 -0.51
C PHE A 209 16.70 11.72 -1.45
N CYS A 210 16.59 12.11 -2.72
CA CYS A 210 15.59 11.55 -3.62
C CYS A 210 16.16 10.54 -4.62
N VAL A 211 17.34 10.80 -5.19
CA VAL A 211 17.84 10.07 -6.37
C VAL A 211 17.94 8.57 -6.13
N GLU A 212 18.58 8.09 -5.06
CA GLU A 212 18.84 6.66 -4.92
C GLU A 212 17.53 5.86 -4.81
N GLY A 213 16.61 6.31 -3.94
CA GLY A 213 15.32 5.65 -3.75
C GLY A 213 14.40 5.77 -4.95
N LEU A 214 14.34 6.94 -5.59
CA LEU A 214 13.62 7.12 -6.84
C LEU A 214 14.18 6.17 -7.89
N PHE A 215 15.48 6.26 -8.16
CA PHE A 215 16.13 5.48 -9.21
C PHE A 215 15.95 3.99 -8.98
N GLN A 216 16.01 3.52 -7.74
CA GLN A 216 15.68 2.14 -7.41
C GLN A 216 14.23 1.79 -7.75
N SER A 217 13.25 2.59 -7.32
CA SER A 217 11.83 2.38 -7.66
C SER A 217 11.59 2.29 -9.17
N TRP A 218 12.27 3.15 -9.93
CA TRP A 218 12.15 3.22 -11.38
C TRP A 218 12.89 2.09 -12.10
N ALA A 219 14.09 1.74 -11.63
CA ALA A 219 14.86 0.61 -12.14
C ALA A 219 14.11 -0.71 -11.91
N ASP A 220 13.53 -0.90 -10.72
CA ASP A 220 12.69 -2.05 -10.39
C ASP A 220 11.43 -2.10 -11.28
N SER A 221 10.93 -0.93 -11.74
CA SER A 221 9.76 -0.83 -12.62
C SER A 221 10.07 -1.08 -14.11
N LEU A 222 11.22 -0.59 -14.60
CA LEU A 222 11.59 -0.63 -16.01
C LEU A 222 12.40 -1.88 -16.38
N ALA A 223 13.31 -2.29 -15.51
CA ALA A 223 14.22 -3.40 -15.76
C ALA A 223 13.94 -4.61 -14.85
N GLY A 224 13.16 -4.44 -13.78
CA GLY A 224 12.99 -5.49 -12.76
C GLY A 224 14.29 -5.81 -12.00
N GLU A 225 15.31 -4.96 -12.18
CA GLU A 225 16.66 -5.13 -11.64
C GLU A 225 17.04 -3.91 -10.84
N ARG A 226 17.81 -4.15 -9.77
CA ARG A 226 18.39 -3.06 -8.99
C ARG A 226 19.40 -2.29 -9.82
N PRO A 227 19.45 -0.97 -9.65
CA PRO A 227 20.36 -0.15 -10.39
C PRO A 227 21.82 -0.37 -9.99
N THR A 228 22.73 -0.19 -10.94
CA THR A 228 24.18 -0.19 -10.68
C THR A 228 24.65 1.22 -10.29
N ARG A 229 25.83 1.32 -9.65
CA ARG A 229 26.45 2.63 -9.36
C ARG A 229 26.65 3.46 -10.63
N LEU A 230 27.06 2.84 -11.73
CA LEU A 230 27.25 3.51 -13.02
C LEU A 230 25.95 4.14 -13.54
N THR A 231 24.86 3.36 -13.56
CA THR A 231 23.56 3.84 -14.05
C THR A 231 23.00 4.95 -13.18
N ASN A 232 23.21 4.88 -11.85
CA ASN A 232 22.89 5.97 -10.92
C ASN A 232 23.67 7.23 -11.28
N MET A 233 24.99 7.12 -11.45
CA MET A 233 25.85 8.28 -11.76
C MET A 233 25.49 8.94 -13.09
N THR A 234 25.15 8.17 -14.14
CA THR A 234 24.74 8.76 -15.42
C THR A 234 23.40 9.49 -15.30
N GLY A 235 22.42 8.89 -14.61
CA GLY A 235 21.13 9.56 -14.35
C GLY A 235 21.30 10.84 -13.53
N VAL A 236 22.16 10.80 -12.50
CA VAL A 236 22.54 11.97 -11.69
C VAL A 236 23.16 13.07 -12.55
N LEU A 237 24.12 12.73 -13.41
CA LEU A 237 24.82 13.71 -14.23
C LEU A 237 23.85 14.44 -15.18
N LEU A 238 22.93 13.72 -15.83
CA LEU A 238 21.95 14.37 -16.70
C LEU A 238 20.96 15.22 -15.90
N CYS A 239 20.50 14.75 -14.73
CA CYS A 239 19.67 15.55 -13.83
C CYS A 239 20.37 16.87 -13.48
N VAL A 240 21.66 16.82 -13.12
CA VAL A 240 22.47 18.01 -12.82
C VAL A 240 22.48 18.99 -13.98
N VAL A 241 22.80 18.51 -15.19
CA VAL A 241 22.85 19.35 -16.39
C VAL A 241 21.50 20.02 -16.64
N LEU A 242 20.40 19.28 -16.59
CA LEU A 242 19.06 19.82 -16.86
C LEU A 242 18.61 20.83 -15.82
N VAL A 243 18.86 20.58 -14.52
CA VAL A 243 18.52 21.56 -13.47
C VAL A 243 19.34 22.83 -13.63
N LEU A 244 20.64 22.72 -13.92
CA LEU A 244 21.49 23.89 -14.16
C LEU A 244 20.99 24.70 -15.38
N CYS A 245 20.66 24.05 -16.49
CA CYS A 245 20.06 24.72 -17.65
C CYS A 245 18.73 25.41 -17.30
N SER A 246 17.87 24.74 -16.52
CA SER A 246 16.57 25.29 -16.12
C SER A 246 16.67 26.47 -15.14
N THR A 247 17.75 26.52 -14.36
CA THR A 247 18.04 27.62 -13.42
C THR A 247 18.29 28.93 -14.19
N GLY A 248 18.94 28.85 -15.36
CA GLY A 248 19.13 30.02 -16.22
C GLY A 248 17.87 30.56 -16.87
N LEU A 249 16.80 29.77 -16.89
CA LEU A 249 15.47 30.21 -17.34
C LEU A 249 14.63 30.81 -16.21
N GLN A 250 15.18 30.92 -14.99
CA GLN A 250 14.49 31.44 -13.80
C GLN A 250 13.16 30.73 -13.50
N LEU A 251 13.06 29.45 -13.87
CA LEU A 251 11.90 28.63 -13.51
C LEU A 251 11.76 28.54 -11.99
N ALA A 252 10.54 28.46 -11.49
CA ALA A 252 10.28 28.18 -10.08
C ALA A 252 10.80 26.78 -9.68
N ASP A 253 10.94 26.53 -8.37
CA ASP A 253 11.49 25.27 -7.82
C ASP A 253 10.77 24.02 -8.37
N TYR A 254 9.45 24.08 -8.59
CA TYR A 254 8.65 22.94 -9.05
C TYR A 254 8.94 22.54 -10.50
N PRO A 255 8.81 23.43 -11.52
CA PRO A 255 9.25 23.12 -12.87
C PRO A 255 10.72 22.70 -12.97
N GLN A 256 11.62 23.33 -12.20
CA GLN A 256 13.05 22.91 -12.17
C GLN A 256 13.19 21.46 -11.70
N SER A 257 12.48 21.09 -10.63
CA SER A 257 12.46 19.73 -10.10
C SER A 257 11.90 18.74 -11.13
N LEU A 258 10.81 19.09 -11.82
CA LEU A 258 10.23 18.25 -12.88
C LEU A 258 11.21 18.06 -14.06
N VAL A 259 11.90 19.13 -14.49
CA VAL A 259 12.90 19.08 -15.56
C VAL A 259 14.09 18.21 -15.14
N GLY A 260 14.62 18.39 -13.93
CA GLY A 260 15.70 17.54 -13.39
C GLY A 260 15.30 16.07 -13.32
N LEU A 261 14.12 15.80 -12.76
CA LEU A 261 13.56 14.44 -12.68
C LEU A 261 13.39 13.82 -14.07
N SER A 262 12.96 14.58 -15.09
CA SER A 262 12.86 14.08 -16.46
C SER A 262 14.19 13.58 -17.02
N GLY A 263 15.30 14.26 -16.71
CA GLY A 263 16.65 13.80 -17.06
C GLY A 263 17.05 12.52 -16.35
N LEU A 264 16.75 12.44 -15.05
CA LEU A 264 16.96 11.22 -14.27
C LEU A 264 16.20 10.03 -14.88
N PHE A 265 14.94 10.25 -15.31
CA PHE A 265 14.08 9.23 -15.90
C PHE A 265 14.51 8.78 -17.30
N ILE A 266 14.95 9.72 -18.14
CA ILE A 266 15.30 9.41 -19.52
C ILE A 266 16.67 8.72 -19.60
N ALA A 267 17.68 9.18 -18.86
CA ALA A 267 19.03 8.67 -19.03
C ALA A 267 19.27 7.34 -18.30
N GLY A 268 19.06 7.31 -16.98
CA GLY A 268 19.63 6.22 -16.20
C GLY A 268 18.86 4.91 -16.29
N PRO A 269 17.52 4.85 -16.14
CA PRO A 269 16.75 3.63 -16.34
C PRO A 269 16.87 3.10 -17.78
N THR A 270 16.86 3.98 -18.79
CA THR A 270 17.07 3.61 -20.20
C THR A 270 18.46 3.01 -20.42
N LEU A 271 19.51 3.62 -19.83
CA LEU A 271 20.86 3.07 -19.86
C LEU A 271 20.92 1.73 -19.13
N LEU A 272 20.30 1.59 -17.97
CA LEU A 272 20.23 0.34 -17.22
C LEU A 272 19.59 -0.77 -18.07
N TYR A 273 18.44 -0.48 -18.69
CA TYR A 273 17.79 -1.42 -19.60
C TYR A 273 18.72 -1.80 -20.77
N TYR A 274 19.39 -0.82 -21.37
CA TYR A 274 20.32 -1.07 -22.47
C TYR A 274 21.52 -1.94 -22.04
N LEU A 275 22.12 -1.68 -20.88
CA LEU A 275 23.25 -2.44 -20.35
C LEU A 275 22.85 -3.85 -19.93
N THR A 276 21.62 -4.04 -19.44
CA THR A 276 21.11 -5.34 -19.00
C THR A 276 20.40 -6.12 -20.12
N ARG A 277 20.27 -5.54 -21.33
CA ARG A 277 19.52 -6.11 -22.47
C ARG A 277 19.85 -7.57 -22.80
N ALA A 278 21.09 -8.00 -22.56
CA ALA A 278 21.54 -9.37 -22.84
C ALA A 278 20.94 -10.41 -21.87
N ARG A 279 20.51 -9.98 -20.68
CA ARG A 279 19.88 -10.83 -19.64
C ARG A 279 18.38 -10.97 -19.83
N HIS A 280 17.77 -10.05 -20.58
CA HIS A 280 16.33 -10.07 -20.90
C HIS A 280 16.05 -11.05 -22.04
N THR A 281 15.82 -12.32 -21.69
CA THR A 281 15.53 -13.42 -22.63
C THR A 281 14.39 -13.13 -23.61
N LYS A 282 13.41 -12.29 -23.25
CA LYS A 282 12.26 -11.94 -24.10
C LYS A 282 12.30 -10.55 -24.75
N ARG A 283 13.31 -9.71 -24.46
CA ARG A 283 13.51 -8.36 -25.05
C ARG A 283 12.24 -7.47 -25.15
N GLN A 284 11.33 -7.51 -24.17
CA GLN A 284 10.07 -6.75 -24.25
C GLN A 284 10.19 -5.37 -23.57
N PHE A 285 10.98 -4.48 -24.17
CA PHE A 285 11.18 -3.10 -23.66
C PHE A 285 9.86 -2.34 -23.53
N VAL A 286 9.00 -2.46 -24.55
CA VAL A 286 7.79 -1.64 -24.69
C VAL A 286 6.82 -1.85 -23.52
N PRO A 287 6.48 -3.09 -23.11
CA PRO A 287 5.67 -3.30 -21.90
C PRO A 287 6.23 -2.67 -20.62
N CYS A 288 7.53 -2.81 -20.34
CA CYS A 288 8.15 -2.20 -19.16
C CYS A 288 8.18 -0.68 -19.22
N MET A 289 8.47 -0.12 -20.41
CA MET A 289 8.42 1.31 -20.67
C MET A 289 7.00 1.84 -20.47
N LEU A 290 5.98 1.16 -21.01
CA LEU A 290 4.58 1.56 -20.85
C LEU A 290 4.16 1.57 -19.38
N TRP A 291 4.53 0.55 -18.61
CA TRP A 291 4.27 0.54 -17.16
C TRP A 291 4.96 1.71 -16.47
N THR A 292 6.24 1.91 -16.72
CA THR A 292 7.02 3.03 -16.16
C THR A 292 6.42 4.39 -16.52
N SER A 293 6.09 4.62 -17.79
CA SER A 293 5.42 5.84 -18.24
C SER A 293 4.06 6.02 -17.58
N ALA A 294 3.29 4.93 -17.41
CA ALA A 294 2.00 4.98 -16.72
C ALA A 294 2.15 5.41 -15.26
N GLN A 295 3.17 4.91 -14.54
CA GLN A 295 3.45 5.37 -13.17
C GLN A 295 3.77 6.87 -13.13
N LEU A 296 4.64 7.33 -14.04
CA LEU A 296 5.07 8.72 -14.11
C LEU A 296 3.89 9.64 -14.41
N LEU A 297 3.11 9.32 -15.45
CA LEU A 297 1.95 10.08 -15.86
C LEU A 297 0.90 10.14 -14.74
N ASN A 298 0.71 9.05 -14.00
CA ASN A 298 -0.22 9.03 -12.87
C ASN A 298 0.27 9.87 -11.70
N THR A 299 1.55 9.77 -11.32
CA THR A 299 2.12 10.58 -10.22
C THR A 299 2.13 12.07 -10.56
N VAL A 300 2.60 12.44 -11.76
CA VAL A 300 2.61 13.83 -12.25
C VAL A 300 1.19 14.34 -12.44
N GLY A 301 0.32 13.57 -13.08
CA GLY A 301 -1.08 13.92 -13.29
C GLY A 301 -1.83 14.13 -11.98
N ASN A 302 -1.60 13.27 -10.98
CA ASN A 302 -2.16 13.45 -9.64
C ASN A 302 -1.65 14.74 -8.99
N SER A 303 -0.34 15.01 -9.05
CA SER A 303 0.23 16.28 -8.54
C SER A 303 -0.39 17.52 -9.22
N MET A 304 -0.56 17.49 -10.55
CA MET A 304 -1.20 18.59 -11.29
C MET A 304 -2.67 18.78 -10.95
N CYS A 305 -3.41 17.68 -10.75
CA CYS A 305 -4.81 17.75 -10.31
C CYS A 305 -4.90 18.36 -8.91
N GLN A 306 -4.04 17.93 -7.98
CA GLN A 306 -4.00 18.49 -6.63
C GLN A 306 -3.61 19.96 -6.62
N ALA A 307 -2.62 20.37 -7.41
CA ALA A 307 -2.29 21.78 -7.62
C ALA A 307 -3.52 22.58 -8.11
N SER A 308 -4.27 22.04 -9.06
CA SER A 308 -5.49 22.67 -9.59
C SER A 308 -6.57 22.82 -8.50
N VAL A 309 -6.72 21.84 -7.61
CA VAL A 309 -7.63 21.92 -6.46
C VAL A 309 -7.22 23.05 -5.51
N VAL A 310 -5.93 23.15 -5.19
CA VAL A 310 -5.39 24.23 -4.34
C VAL A 310 -5.68 25.60 -4.96
N VAL A 311 -5.41 25.77 -6.26
CA VAL A 311 -5.70 27.03 -6.98
C VAL A 311 -7.18 27.36 -6.95
N MET A 312 -8.05 26.40 -7.25
CA MET A 312 -9.50 26.61 -7.25
C MET A 312 -10.02 27.00 -5.87
N TYR A 313 -9.52 26.35 -4.81
CA TYR A 313 -9.86 26.70 -3.43
C TYR A 313 -9.51 28.16 -3.11
N MET A 314 -8.30 28.61 -3.47
CA MET A 314 -7.88 30.00 -3.25
C MET A 314 -8.75 30.98 -4.04
N MET A 315 -9.15 30.64 -5.27
CA MET A 315 -10.08 31.46 -6.05
C MET A 315 -11.47 31.56 -5.40
N LEU A 316 -11.99 30.47 -4.83
CA LEU A 316 -13.27 30.49 -4.10
C LEU A 316 -13.19 31.39 -2.86
N LEU A 317 -12.10 31.32 -2.10
CA LEU A 317 -11.87 32.19 -0.95
C LEU A 317 -11.76 33.67 -1.35
N ALA A 318 -10.99 33.98 -2.39
CA ALA A 318 -10.80 35.34 -2.89
C ALA A 318 -12.13 35.98 -3.33
N ASN A 319 -13.07 35.18 -3.83
CA ASN A 319 -14.42 35.62 -4.21
C ASN A 319 -15.43 35.63 -3.04
N GLY A 320 -14.97 35.46 -1.79
CA GLY A 320 -15.83 35.45 -0.60
C GLY A 320 -16.71 34.20 -0.47
N GLN A 321 -16.47 33.15 -1.26
CA GLN A 321 -17.27 31.92 -1.26
C GLN A 321 -16.75 30.89 -0.24
N GLY A 322 -16.59 31.31 1.02
CA GLY A 322 -15.98 30.49 2.07
C GLY A 322 -16.68 29.15 2.32
N TRP A 323 -18.02 29.11 2.24
CA TRP A 323 -18.80 27.88 2.39
C TRP A 323 -18.52 26.88 1.24
N ALA A 324 -18.44 27.39 0.01
CA ALA A 324 -18.18 26.56 -1.16
C ALA A 324 -16.76 26.02 -1.12
N ALA A 325 -15.79 26.85 -0.74
CA ALA A 325 -14.40 26.46 -0.52
C ALA A 325 -14.28 25.35 0.53
N THR A 326 -14.99 25.49 1.66
CA THR A 326 -15.03 24.51 2.77
C THR A 326 -15.53 23.14 2.33
N MET A 327 -16.57 23.09 1.49
CA MET A 327 -17.10 21.81 0.97
C MET A 327 -16.27 21.26 -0.19
N PHE A 328 -15.78 22.14 -1.07
CA PHE A 328 -15.07 21.78 -2.29
C PHE A 328 -13.75 21.05 -1.98
N MET A 329 -12.93 21.61 -1.09
CA MET A 329 -11.56 21.11 -0.89
C MET A 329 -11.52 19.64 -0.44
N PRO A 330 -12.21 19.21 0.64
CA PRO A 330 -12.14 17.82 1.09
C PRO A 330 -12.64 16.83 0.02
N VAL A 331 -13.75 17.18 -0.65
CA VAL A 331 -14.36 16.36 -1.72
C VAL A 331 -13.43 16.26 -2.93
N ALA A 332 -12.88 17.37 -3.40
CA ALA A 332 -12.02 17.40 -4.56
C ALA A 332 -10.72 16.63 -4.32
N THR A 333 -10.04 16.86 -3.18
CA THR A 333 -8.80 16.13 -2.87
C THR A 333 -9.04 14.63 -2.69
N ALA A 334 -10.15 14.22 -2.04
CA ALA A 334 -10.50 12.82 -1.88
C ALA A 334 -10.85 12.16 -3.21
N THR A 335 -11.51 12.89 -4.11
CA THR A 335 -11.84 12.41 -5.47
C THR A 335 -10.59 12.20 -6.30
N VAL A 336 -9.65 13.15 -6.29
CA VAL A 336 -8.37 13.05 -7.00
C VAL A 336 -7.53 11.91 -6.43
N GLU A 337 -7.44 11.78 -5.10
CA GLU A 337 -6.76 10.66 -4.44
C GLU A 337 -7.35 9.30 -4.83
N ALA A 338 -8.68 9.15 -4.72
CA ALA A 338 -9.37 7.92 -5.10
C ALA A 338 -9.19 7.60 -6.60
N GLY A 339 -9.21 8.63 -7.46
CA GLY A 339 -8.92 8.52 -8.88
C GLY A 339 -7.49 8.05 -9.15
N GLY A 340 -6.50 8.58 -8.44
CA GLY A 340 -5.10 8.16 -8.54
C GLY A 340 -4.86 6.71 -8.11
N VAL A 341 -5.53 6.26 -7.03
CA VAL A 341 -5.48 4.87 -6.56
C VAL A 341 -6.17 3.93 -7.55
N LEU A 342 -7.37 4.29 -8.02
CA LEU A 342 -8.09 3.51 -9.01
C LEU A 342 -7.33 3.44 -10.34
N GLY A 343 -6.74 4.54 -10.78
CA GLY A 343 -5.87 4.61 -11.96
C GLY A 343 -4.69 3.66 -11.81
N THR A 344 -3.98 3.71 -10.67
CA THR A 344 -2.88 2.80 -10.34
C THR A 344 -3.29 1.34 -10.45
N LYS A 345 -4.42 0.97 -9.82
CA LYS A 345 -5.01 -0.38 -9.88
C LYS A 345 -5.28 -0.82 -11.33
N LEU A 346 -6.00 -0.01 -12.10
CA LEU A 346 -6.39 -0.34 -13.47
C LEU A 346 -5.18 -0.46 -14.41
N MET A 347 -4.18 0.41 -14.25
CA MET A 347 -2.94 0.35 -15.02
C MET A 347 -2.13 -0.89 -14.65
N TYR A 348 -2.03 -1.22 -13.36
CA TYR A 348 -1.34 -2.44 -12.91
C TYR A 348 -2.01 -3.70 -13.46
N GLU A 349 -3.35 -3.79 -13.38
CA GLU A 349 -4.10 -4.91 -13.94
C GLU A 349 -3.86 -5.07 -15.45
N ARG A 350 -3.90 -3.97 -16.22
CA ARG A 350 -3.80 -3.99 -17.69
C ARG A 350 -2.38 -4.06 -18.25
N LEU A 351 -1.40 -3.50 -17.55
CA LEU A 351 -0.02 -3.39 -18.06
C LEU A 351 0.90 -4.42 -17.43
N VAL A 352 0.64 -4.82 -16.18
CA VAL A 352 1.47 -5.78 -15.44
C VAL A 352 0.80 -7.14 -15.42
N LEU A 353 -0.38 -7.28 -14.80
CA LEU A 353 -1.01 -8.60 -14.60
C LEU A 353 -1.35 -9.30 -15.93
N THR A 354 -1.99 -8.61 -16.88
CA THR A 354 -2.34 -9.24 -18.17
C THR A 354 -1.16 -9.47 -19.10
N LYS A 355 -0.06 -8.72 -18.96
CA LYS A 355 1.15 -8.83 -19.82
C LYS A 355 2.32 -9.44 -19.07
N ARG A 356 2.07 -10.13 -17.97
CA ARG A 356 3.06 -10.60 -17.00
C ARG A 356 4.36 -11.24 -17.54
N PRO A 357 4.37 -12.12 -18.56
CA PRO A 357 5.63 -12.65 -19.08
C PRO A 357 6.53 -11.57 -19.71
N ALA A 358 6.00 -10.36 -19.93
CA ALA A 358 6.68 -9.21 -20.53
C ALA A 358 7.25 -8.21 -19.52
N VAL A 359 6.68 -8.14 -18.31
CA VAL A 359 7.05 -7.13 -17.30
C VAL A 359 7.58 -7.84 -16.05
N PRO A 360 8.84 -8.28 -16.05
CA PRO A 360 9.47 -8.90 -14.88
C PRO A 360 9.83 -7.83 -13.84
N GLY A 361 9.77 -8.17 -12.55
CA GLY A 361 10.27 -7.28 -11.48
C GLY A 361 9.49 -7.38 -10.17
N ASP A 362 10.09 -6.86 -9.09
CA ASP A 362 9.52 -6.80 -7.74
C ASP A 362 8.61 -5.56 -7.57
N ILE A 363 7.66 -5.39 -8.50
CA ILE A 363 6.81 -4.19 -8.64
C ILE A 363 5.96 -3.97 -7.38
N ALA A 364 5.50 -5.05 -6.76
CA ALA A 364 4.68 -5.02 -5.55
C ALA A 364 5.46 -4.56 -4.30
N ARG A 365 6.80 -4.71 -4.30
CA ARG A 365 7.63 -4.33 -3.16
C ARG A 365 7.91 -2.83 -3.09
N VAL A 366 8.17 -2.18 -4.22
CA VAL A 366 8.65 -0.79 -4.22
C VAL A 366 7.69 0.12 -4.98
N ALA A 367 7.51 -0.12 -6.28
CA ALA A 367 6.79 0.79 -7.16
C ALA A 367 5.32 1.01 -6.76
N MET A 368 4.60 -0.07 -6.43
CA MET A 368 3.19 0.02 -6.04
C MET A 368 2.99 0.82 -4.74
N PRO A 369 3.64 0.49 -3.61
CA PRO A 369 3.57 1.32 -2.40
C PRO A 369 3.95 2.78 -2.65
N TYR A 370 4.96 3.03 -3.48
CA TYR A 370 5.43 4.38 -3.81
C TYR A 370 4.37 5.22 -4.56
N MET A 371 3.66 4.63 -5.51
CA MET A 371 2.56 5.30 -6.21
C MET A 371 1.38 5.57 -5.28
N LEU A 372 0.99 4.57 -4.48
CA LEU A 372 -0.13 4.68 -3.55
C LEU A 372 0.14 5.77 -2.50
N ILE A 373 1.34 5.81 -1.92
CA ILE A 373 1.69 6.83 -0.93
C ILE A 373 1.76 8.22 -1.55
N SER A 374 2.27 8.34 -2.77
CA SER A 374 2.37 9.63 -3.47
C SER A 374 0.97 10.21 -3.72
N ALA A 375 0.00 9.38 -4.12
CA ALA A 375 -1.38 9.79 -4.31
C ALA A 375 -1.97 10.43 -3.04
N HIS A 376 -1.77 9.76 -1.90
CA HIS A 376 -2.22 10.19 -0.59
C HIS A 376 -1.51 11.47 -0.11
N VAL A 377 -0.17 11.48 -0.12
CA VAL A 377 0.60 12.59 0.44
C VAL A 377 0.36 13.88 -0.34
N PHE A 378 0.15 13.81 -1.66
CA PHE A 378 -0.18 15.00 -2.45
C PHE A 378 -1.59 15.53 -2.13
N ALA A 379 -2.56 14.64 -1.90
CA ALA A 379 -3.91 15.03 -1.50
C ALA A 379 -3.95 15.68 -0.12
N GLU A 380 -3.23 15.08 0.83
CA GLU A 380 -3.11 15.61 2.18
C GLU A 380 -2.28 16.91 2.24
N GLY A 381 -1.21 16.98 1.45
CA GLY A 381 -0.43 18.20 1.25
C GLY A 381 -1.27 19.34 0.69
N ALA A 382 -2.07 19.07 -0.35
CA ALA A 382 -2.99 20.05 -0.93
C ALA A 382 -4.01 20.57 0.10
N ARG A 383 -4.58 19.68 0.93
CA ARG A 383 -5.49 20.07 2.02
C ARG A 383 -4.81 20.92 3.07
N LEU A 384 -3.66 20.47 3.61
CA LEU A 384 -2.93 21.22 4.63
C LEU A 384 -2.58 22.61 4.12
N ILE A 385 -1.99 22.71 2.92
CA ILE A 385 -1.56 24.00 2.39
C ILE A 385 -2.75 24.91 2.07
N SER A 386 -3.85 24.39 1.53
CA SER A 386 -5.05 25.19 1.31
C SER A 386 -5.62 25.76 2.62
N LEU A 387 -5.74 24.93 3.67
CA LEU A 387 -6.20 25.38 4.99
C LEU A 387 -5.24 26.39 5.61
N PHE A 388 -3.94 26.08 5.59
CA PHE A 388 -2.88 26.93 6.12
C PHE A 388 -2.86 28.29 5.41
N SER A 389 -2.87 28.30 4.08
CA SER A 389 -2.86 29.53 3.31
C SER A 389 -4.13 30.36 3.46
N GLY A 390 -5.30 29.72 3.56
CA GLY A 390 -6.54 30.42 3.90
C GLY A 390 -6.50 31.06 5.30
N ALA A 391 -5.90 30.37 6.29
CA ALA A 391 -5.71 30.89 7.63
C ALA A 391 -4.72 32.07 7.66
N VAL A 392 -3.62 31.97 6.91
CA VAL A 392 -2.63 33.04 6.74
C VAL A 392 -3.28 34.28 6.09
N ALA A 393 -4.01 34.10 4.98
CA ALA A 393 -4.59 35.21 4.23
C ALA A 393 -5.74 35.91 4.98
N SER A 394 -6.59 35.15 5.68
CA SER A 394 -7.77 35.72 6.36
C SER A 394 -7.51 36.16 7.80
N GLY A 395 -6.54 35.55 8.49
CA GLY A 395 -6.38 35.67 9.95
C GLY A 395 -7.57 35.07 10.74
N GLN A 396 -8.55 34.47 10.07
CA GLN A 396 -9.77 33.95 10.68
C GLN A 396 -9.70 32.43 10.90
N PHE A 397 -10.52 31.94 11.82
CA PHE A 397 -10.61 30.52 12.19
C PHE A 397 -11.67 29.73 11.38
N SER A 398 -12.08 30.23 10.22
CA SER A 398 -13.08 29.59 9.35
C SER A 398 -12.64 28.21 8.84
N TRP A 399 -11.32 27.95 8.82
CA TRP A 399 -10.73 26.66 8.47
C TRP A 399 -11.15 25.50 9.39
N ILE A 400 -11.62 25.77 10.62
CA ILE A 400 -12.03 24.74 11.59
C ILE A 400 -13.11 23.82 11.00
N GLN A 401 -14.11 24.38 10.32
CA GLN A 401 -15.20 23.61 9.72
C GLN A 401 -14.69 22.66 8.63
N SER A 402 -13.78 23.17 7.80
CA SER A 402 -13.14 22.39 6.74
C SER A 402 -12.25 21.28 7.30
N ALA A 403 -11.52 21.54 8.38
CA ALA A 403 -10.72 20.53 9.08
C ALA A 403 -11.60 19.42 9.71
N ALA A 404 -12.72 19.78 10.34
CA ALA A 404 -13.67 18.82 10.90
C ALA A 404 -14.33 17.95 9.83
N LEU A 405 -14.76 18.57 8.71
CA LEU A 405 -15.32 17.85 7.56
C LEU A 405 -14.27 16.90 6.94
N THR A 406 -13.03 17.37 6.81
CA THR A 406 -11.91 16.57 6.31
C THR A 406 -11.70 15.33 7.18
N LEU A 407 -11.64 15.48 8.51
CA LEU A 407 -11.52 14.35 9.44
C LEU A 407 -12.68 13.35 9.23
N GLY A 408 -13.92 13.83 9.17
CA GLY A 408 -15.09 12.99 8.96
C GLY A 408 -15.01 12.19 7.65
N MET A 409 -14.63 12.85 6.55
CA MET A 409 -14.48 12.22 5.23
C MET A 409 -13.31 11.24 5.17
N ASN A 410 -12.18 11.57 5.78
CA ASN A 410 -11.02 10.69 5.88
C ASN A 410 -11.36 9.42 6.67
N LEU A 411 -11.98 9.56 7.85
CA LEU A 411 -12.46 8.43 8.64
C LEU A 411 -13.45 7.56 7.87
N CYS A 412 -14.43 8.17 7.20
CA CYS A 412 -15.37 7.42 6.35
C CYS A 412 -14.65 6.64 5.24
N THR A 413 -13.62 7.23 4.64
CA THR A 413 -12.86 6.60 3.56
C THR A 413 -12.00 5.45 4.05
N ARG A 414 -11.24 5.65 5.15
CA ARG A 414 -10.33 4.62 5.72
C ARG A 414 -11.07 3.46 6.35
N LEU A 415 -12.22 3.72 6.98
CA LEU A 415 -13.11 2.68 7.49
C LEU A 415 -13.90 1.98 6.36
N GLY A 416 -13.78 2.47 5.11
CA GLY A 416 -14.37 1.90 3.90
C GLY A 416 -15.84 2.28 3.65
N TRP A 417 -16.44 3.14 4.47
CA TRP A 417 -17.82 3.59 4.33
C TRP A 417 -18.07 4.30 3.02
N THR A 418 -17.15 5.16 2.56
CA THR A 418 -17.27 5.87 1.29
C THR A 418 -17.43 4.88 0.12
N LYS A 419 -16.62 3.82 0.10
CA LYS A 419 -16.70 2.78 -0.95
C LYS A 419 -17.94 1.91 -0.82
N TYR A 420 -18.32 1.55 0.40
CA TYR A 420 -19.55 0.80 0.66
C TYR A 420 -20.78 1.56 0.13
N LEU A 421 -20.90 2.84 0.49
CA LEU A 421 -22.02 3.68 0.04
C LEU A 421 -21.98 3.91 -1.48
N ALA A 422 -20.79 4.18 -2.04
CA ALA A 422 -20.63 4.32 -3.49
C ALA A 422 -20.99 3.03 -4.23
N PHE A 423 -20.58 1.86 -3.72
CA PHE A 423 -20.95 0.56 -4.28
C PHE A 423 -22.46 0.36 -4.24
N ARG A 424 -23.11 0.55 -3.08
CA ARG A 424 -24.56 0.36 -2.95
C ARG A 424 -25.34 1.31 -3.86
N GLY A 425 -24.94 2.59 -3.93
CA GLY A 425 -25.56 3.56 -4.82
C GLY A 425 -25.37 3.20 -6.29
N LEU A 426 -24.14 2.90 -6.72
CA LEU A 426 -23.84 2.60 -8.11
C LEU A 426 -24.31 1.23 -8.56
N ASN A 427 -24.42 0.24 -7.67
CA ASN A 427 -24.91 -1.09 -8.04
C ASN A 427 -26.36 -1.04 -8.55
N LEU A 428 -27.14 -0.06 -8.10
CA LEU A 428 -28.51 0.16 -8.57
C LEU A 428 -28.56 0.68 -10.03
N PHE A 429 -27.56 1.46 -10.46
CA PHE A 429 -27.60 2.16 -11.75
C PHE A 429 -26.58 1.63 -12.77
N CYS A 430 -25.40 1.22 -12.31
CA CYS A 430 -24.28 0.78 -13.14
C CYS A 430 -23.43 -0.29 -12.41
N PRO A 431 -23.87 -1.56 -12.41
CA PRO A 431 -23.16 -2.66 -11.74
C PRO A 431 -21.70 -2.82 -12.18
N ARG A 432 -21.40 -2.50 -13.45
CA ARG A 432 -20.03 -2.56 -13.99
C ARG A 432 -19.10 -1.55 -13.32
N LEU A 433 -19.59 -0.33 -13.07
CA LEU A 433 -18.82 0.69 -12.38
C LEU A 433 -18.72 0.38 -10.88
N ALA A 434 -19.80 -0.11 -10.27
CA ALA A 434 -19.79 -0.58 -8.89
C ALA A 434 -18.73 -1.67 -8.68
N ALA A 435 -18.62 -2.64 -9.60
CA ALA A 435 -17.61 -3.69 -9.55
C ALA A 435 -16.16 -3.14 -9.61
N ALA A 436 -15.92 -2.04 -10.33
CA ALA A 436 -14.58 -1.43 -10.40
C ALA A 436 -14.16 -0.79 -9.05
N LEU A 437 -15.14 -0.35 -8.26
CA LEU A 437 -14.95 0.28 -6.95
C LEU A 437 -14.90 -0.72 -5.79
N LEU A 438 -15.04 -2.02 -6.07
CA LEU A 438 -14.87 -3.05 -5.06
C LEU A 438 -13.50 -2.89 -4.38
N PRO A 439 -13.46 -2.95 -3.04
CA PRO A 439 -12.22 -2.82 -2.31
C PRO A 439 -11.29 -3.99 -2.64
N THR A 440 -10.01 -3.69 -2.81
CA THR A 440 -8.95 -4.61 -3.23
C THR A 440 -7.81 -4.65 -2.21
N GLY A 441 -6.90 -5.62 -2.37
CA GLY A 441 -5.63 -5.63 -1.65
C GLY A 441 -4.84 -4.33 -1.83
N TRP A 442 -4.91 -3.70 -3.00
CA TRP A 442 -4.25 -2.40 -3.24
C TRP A 442 -4.88 -1.25 -2.45
N ASP A 443 -6.20 -1.27 -2.31
CA ASP A 443 -6.90 -0.26 -1.52
C ASP A 443 -6.56 -0.35 -0.04
N LYS A 444 -6.38 -1.56 0.47
CA LYS A 444 -5.95 -1.77 1.85
C LYS A 444 -4.48 -1.54 2.06
N LEU A 445 -3.64 -1.89 1.09
CA LEU A 445 -2.23 -1.49 1.12
C LEU A 445 -2.12 0.04 1.14
N HIS A 446 -2.96 0.73 0.36
CA HIS A 446 -3.08 2.18 0.41
C HIS A 446 -3.46 2.66 1.82
N ASP A 447 -4.54 2.14 2.42
CA ASP A 447 -4.96 2.48 3.78
C ASP A 447 -3.84 2.27 4.84
N GLU A 448 -3.01 1.24 4.67
CA GLU A 448 -1.85 0.97 5.53
C GLU A 448 -0.73 2.00 5.34
N VAL A 449 -0.38 2.34 4.09
CA VAL A 449 0.70 3.31 3.85
C VAL A 449 0.27 4.73 4.24
N LYS A 450 -1.04 5.06 4.25
CA LYS A 450 -1.55 6.36 4.71
C LYS A 450 -1.11 6.73 6.11
N VAL A 451 -1.12 5.74 7.02
CA VAL A 451 -0.68 5.92 8.43
C VAL A 451 0.71 6.55 8.50
N TYR A 452 1.57 6.27 7.52
CA TYR A 452 2.91 6.84 7.47
C TYR A 452 2.93 8.18 6.71
N GLY A 453 2.24 8.24 5.58
CA GLY A 453 2.29 9.40 4.67
C GLY A 453 1.63 10.67 5.20
N GLY A 454 0.61 10.54 6.04
CA GLY A 454 -0.15 11.67 6.58
C GLY A 454 0.72 12.73 7.27
N TYR A 455 1.88 12.33 7.80
CA TYR A 455 2.78 13.22 8.52
C TYR A 455 3.80 13.95 7.64
N PHE A 456 4.04 13.49 6.40
CA PHE A 456 5.10 14.05 5.55
C PHE A 456 4.86 15.52 5.24
N ARG A 457 3.57 15.91 5.17
CA ARG A 457 3.14 17.27 4.86
C ARG A 457 3.54 18.34 5.87
N PHE A 458 3.75 17.95 7.12
CA PHE A 458 4.09 18.91 8.17
C PHE A 458 5.56 19.33 8.13
N ILE A 459 6.44 18.54 7.51
CA ILE A 459 7.89 18.79 7.47
C ILE A 459 8.17 20.18 6.90
N VAL A 460 7.58 20.51 5.74
CA VAL A 460 7.85 21.76 5.02
C VAL A 460 7.31 22.98 5.76
N VAL A 461 6.11 22.89 6.33
CA VAL A 461 5.46 24.04 6.99
C VAL A 461 6.08 24.28 8.38
N LEU A 462 6.38 23.22 9.14
CA LEU A 462 7.06 23.35 10.43
C LEU A 462 8.50 23.86 10.24
N SER A 463 9.23 23.35 9.24
CA SER A 463 10.58 23.84 8.95
C SER A 463 10.59 25.29 8.49
N LEU A 464 9.59 25.74 7.73
CA LEU A 464 9.38 27.15 7.39
C LEU A 464 9.21 28.00 8.66
N ALA A 465 8.32 27.59 9.56
CA ALA A 465 8.07 28.33 10.80
C ALA A 465 9.34 28.44 11.66
N VAL A 466 10.09 27.35 11.80
CA VAL A 466 11.36 27.35 12.55
C VAL A 466 12.41 28.22 11.85
N ALA A 467 12.53 28.15 10.52
CA ALA A 467 13.47 29.00 9.78
C ALA A 467 13.15 30.49 9.95
N ARG A 468 11.87 30.87 9.89
CA ARG A 468 11.43 32.26 10.14
C ARG A 468 11.73 32.70 11.56
N ALA A 469 11.48 31.86 12.56
CA ALA A 469 11.84 32.13 13.96
C ALA A 469 13.35 32.37 14.13
N ILE A 470 14.19 31.57 13.45
CA ILE A 470 15.66 31.72 13.49
C ILE A 470 16.10 33.01 12.80
N ILE A 471 15.61 33.29 11.59
CA ILE A 471 16.07 34.43 10.78
C ILE A 471 15.58 35.77 11.34
N TYR A 472 14.34 35.86 11.81
CA TYR A 472 13.79 37.13 12.31
C TYR A 472 13.97 37.34 13.80
N GLY A 473 14.27 36.27 14.57
CA GLY A 473 14.40 36.36 16.02
C GLY A 473 13.10 36.76 16.74
N ASP A 474 11.97 36.63 16.06
CA ASP A 474 10.65 37.04 16.55
C ASP A 474 9.77 35.80 16.76
N MET A 475 9.23 35.67 17.97
CA MET A 475 8.33 34.58 18.37
C MET A 475 6.89 35.06 18.60
N VAL A 476 6.61 36.33 18.29
CA VAL A 476 5.24 36.87 18.33
C VAL A 476 4.38 36.14 17.31
N LEU A 477 3.15 35.81 17.71
CA LEU A 477 2.23 35.03 16.89
C LEU A 477 1.63 35.83 15.73
N GLU A 478 1.68 37.15 15.80
CA GLU A 478 1.08 38.08 14.83
C GLU A 478 2.15 38.97 14.19
N GLY A 479 2.01 39.21 12.89
CA GLY A 479 2.83 40.18 12.15
C GLY A 479 3.61 39.57 10.98
N PRO A 480 4.19 40.42 10.12
CA PRO A 480 4.83 40.00 8.87
C PRO A 480 6.07 39.11 9.08
N LYS A 481 6.67 39.16 10.27
CA LYS A 481 7.83 38.34 10.67
C LYS A 481 7.48 37.18 11.60
N ALA A 482 6.20 37.03 11.97
CA ALA A 482 5.77 35.94 12.82
C ALA A 482 6.16 34.58 12.21
N PRO A 483 6.61 33.61 13.02
CA PRO A 483 7.04 32.30 12.54
C PRO A 483 5.98 31.61 11.69
N ALA A 484 4.73 31.68 12.14
CA ALA A 484 3.57 31.08 11.46
C ALA A 484 2.66 32.14 10.82
N PHE A 485 3.16 33.34 10.52
CA PHE A 485 2.45 34.49 9.94
C PHE A 485 1.36 35.13 10.82
N ASN A 486 0.46 34.35 11.42
CA ASN A 486 -0.56 34.80 12.36
C ASN A 486 -0.98 33.67 13.32
N ALA A 487 -1.75 33.99 14.37
CA ALA A 487 -2.21 33.01 15.35
C ALA A 487 -3.14 31.95 14.72
N SER A 488 -3.96 32.34 13.75
CA SER A 488 -4.88 31.41 13.07
C SER A 488 -4.13 30.31 12.35
N ALA A 489 -3.08 30.64 11.60
CA ALA A 489 -2.24 29.70 10.88
C ALA A 489 -1.43 28.79 11.82
N ALA A 490 -0.93 29.33 12.94
CA ALA A 490 -0.30 28.53 14.00
C ALA A 490 -1.28 27.48 14.56
N CYS A 491 -2.50 27.90 14.91
CA CYS A 491 -3.55 27.01 15.39
C CYS A 491 -3.98 25.98 14.35
N ALA A 492 -4.08 26.37 13.07
CA ALA A 492 -4.42 25.47 11.97
C ALA A 492 -3.40 24.35 11.85
N LEU A 493 -2.10 24.67 11.92
CA LEU A 493 -1.02 23.69 11.83
C LEU A 493 -1.05 22.68 12.98
N VAL A 494 -1.17 23.17 14.22
CA VAL A 494 -1.24 22.29 15.41
C VAL A 494 -2.50 21.45 15.39
N THR A 495 -3.66 22.05 15.09
CA THR A 495 -4.94 21.34 15.08
C THR A 495 -4.95 20.25 14.03
N THR A 496 -4.52 20.54 12.80
CA THR A 496 -4.49 19.53 11.73
C THR A 496 -3.51 18.39 11.99
N LEU A 497 -2.40 18.64 12.71
CA LEU A 497 -1.50 17.59 13.19
C LEU A 497 -2.19 16.69 14.23
N VAL A 498 -2.87 17.29 15.21
CA VAL A 498 -3.63 16.54 16.22
C VAL A 498 -4.75 15.73 15.58
N LEU A 499 -5.47 16.30 14.60
CA LEU A 499 -6.52 15.61 13.88
C LEU A 499 -5.99 14.40 13.10
N GLU A 500 -4.81 14.50 12.49
CA GLU A 500 -4.13 13.37 11.84
C GLU A 500 -3.84 12.24 12.85
N MET A 501 -3.28 12.59 14.01
CA MET A 501 -3.00 11.60 15.08
C MET A 501 -4.28 10.94 15.57
N VAL A 502 -5.36 11.70 15.76
CA VAL A 502 -6.67 11.17 16.17
C VAL A 502 -7.23 10.23 15.10
N GLU A 503 -7.14 10.61 13.84
CA GLU A 503 -7.58 9.78 12.71
C GLU A 503 -6.85 8.44 12.69
N ASP A 504 -5.52 8.45 12.78
CA ASP A 504 -4.71 7.24 12.79
C ASP A 504 -4.98 6.36 14.00
N GLU A 505 -5.12 6.94 15.19
CA GLU A 505 -5.46 6.21 16.41
C GLU A 505 -6.83 5.51 16.28
N VAL A 506 -7.81 6.19 15.67
CA VAL A 506 -9.13 5.60 15.40
C VAL A 506 -9.02 4.43 14.41
N VAL A 507 -8.22 4.55 13.36
CA VAL A 507 -8.07 3.51 12.33
C VAL A 507 -7.23 2.34 12.85
N VAL A 508 -6.07 2.60 13.44
CA VAL A 508 -5.10 1.60 13.90
C VAL A 508 -5.64 0.79 15.09
N LYS A 509 -6.26 1.45 16.08
CA LYS A 509 -6.92 0.74 17.20
C LYS A 509 -8.33 0.27 16.86
N GLU A 510 -8.75 0.48 15.60
CA GLU A 510 -10.07 0.13 15.08
C GLU A 510 -11.20 0.67 15.97
N LEU A 511 -11.06 1.87 16.55
CA LEU A 511 -11.99 2.40 17.57
C LEU A 511 -13.42 2.46 17.05
N LEU A 512 -13.58 2.73 15.75
CA LEU A 512 -14.84 2.73 15.02
C LEU A 512 -15.01 1.47 14.17
N PRO A 513 -16.26 1.03 13.92
CA PRO A 513 -16.51 -0.14 13.10
C PRO A 513 -16.13 0.11 11.63
N MET A 514 -15.38 -0.84 11.06
CA MET A 514 -15.17 -0.94 9.62
C MET A 514 -16.51 -1.19 8.91
N SER A 515 -16.63 -0.64 7.69
CA SER A 515 -17.75 -0.94 6.79
C SER A 515 -17.92 -2.45 6.55
N PRO A 516 -19.16 -2.93 6.39
CA PRO A 516 -19.43 -4.34 6.11
C PRO A 516 -18.97 -4.70 4.69
N ILE A 517 -18.51 -5.94 4.53
CA ILE A 517 -18.39 -6.56 3.20
C ILE A 517 -19.59 -7.46 3.01
N THR A 518 -20.49 -7.05 2.11
CA THR A 518 -21.72 -7.77 1.79
C THR A 518 -21.44 -8.96 0.90
N THR A 519 -22.32 -9.96 0.93
CA THR A 519 -22.23 -11.15 0.05
C THR A 519 -22.19 -10.77 -1.43
N GLU A 520 -22.95 -9.76 -1.86
CA GLU A 520 -22.91 -9.20 -3.22
C GLU A 520 -21.50 -8.76 -3.65
N MET A 521 -20.77 -8.09 -2.74
CA MET A 521 -19.39 -7.64 -3.00
C MET A 521 -18.42 -8.82 -3.10
N LEU A 522 -18.68 -9.90 -2.36
CA LEU A 522 -17.89 -11.14 -2.42
C LEU A 522 -18.14 -11.87 -3.75
N GLU A 523 -19.39 -12.08 -4.11
CA GLU A 523 -19.79 -12.84 -5.31
C GLU A 523 -19.35 -12.16 -6.60
N ALA A 524 -19.46 -10.83 -6.67
CA ALA A 524 -18.97 -10.05 -7.81
C ALA A 524 -17.46 -10.22 -8.02
N ASP A 525 -16.70 -10.49 -6.96
CA ASP A 525 -15.24 -10.70 -7.03
C ASP A 525 -14.88 -12.17 -7.33
N VAL A 526 -15.71 -13.15 -6.92
CA VAL A 526 -15.47 -14.60 -7.14
C VAL A 526 -15.58 -15.02 -8.63
N LEU A 527 -16.45 -14.37 -9.42
CA LEU A 527 -16.78 -14.79 -10.80
C LEU A 527 -15.63 -14.67 -11.83
N ARG A 528 -14.50 -14.07 -11.48
CA ARG A 528 -13.30 -14.03 -12.34
C ARG A 528 -12.21 -14.87 -11.65
N ASN A 529 -11.37 -15.60 -12.38
CA ASN A 529 -10.40 -16.55 -11.80
C ASN A 529 -9.63 -16.06 -10.56
N ASN A 530 -9.51 -16.91 -9.52
CA ASN A 530 -8.82 -16.70 -8.22
C ASN A 530 -7.32 -16.38 -8.29
N ALA A 531 -6.77 -16.16 -9.48
CA ALA A 531 -5.35 -15.92 -9.69
C ALA A 531 -4.93 -14.46 -9.49
N ASN A 532 -5.86 -13.50 -9.30
CA ASN A 532 -5.49 -12.10 -9.11
C ASN A 532 -5.00 -11.85 -7.66
N PRO A 533 -3.70 -11.58 -7.44
CA PRO A 533 -3.13 -11.35 -6.11
C PRO A 533 -3.69 -10.06 -5.46
N GLY A 534 -4.19 -9.12 -6.26
CA GLY A 534 -4.77 -7.86 -5.81
C GLY A 534 -6.17 -7.98 -5.20
N ARG A 535 -6.77 -9.17 -5.14
CA ARG A 535 -8.09 -9.33 -4.51
C ARG A 535 -8.04 -9.14 -3.01
N LEU A 536 -9.11 -8.57 -2.45
CA LEU A 536 -9.19 -8.29 -1.02
C LEU A 536 -9.34 -9.56 -0.17
N ILE A 537 -9.89 -10.61 -0.76
CA ILE A 537 -10.21 -11.87 -0.08
C ILE A 537 -9.58 -13.00 -0.83
N SER A 538 -8.85 -13.83 -0.10
CA SER A 538 -8.40 -15.13 -0.61
C SER A 538 -9.64 -16.00 -0.79
N VAL A 539 -10.05 -16.18 -2.05
CA VAL A 539 -11.11 -17.13 -2.36
C VAL A 539 -10.49 -18.52 -2.37
N GLU A 540 -10.98 -19.39 -1.51
CA GLU A 540 -10.66 -20.81 -1.51
C GLU A 540 -11.01 -21.40 -2.88
N ARG A 541 -10.04 -22.02 -3.56
CA ARG A 541 -10.36 -22.79 -4.78
C ARG A 541 -11.05 -24.06 -4.32
N ARG A 542 -12.36 -24.13 -4.49
CA ARG A 542 -13.08 -25.38 -4.30
C ARG A 542 -12.66 -26.35 -5.40
N LEU A 543 -12.69 -27.64 -5.07
CA LEU A 543 -12.93 -28.64 -6.10
C LEU A 543 -14.14 -28.12 -6.89
N ASP A 544 -13.99 -27.99 -8.21
CA ASP A 544 -15.14 -28.13 -9.06
C ASP A 544 -15.72 -29.48 -8.64
N MET A 545 -16.70 -29.47 -7.74
CA MET A 545 -17.67 -30.53 -7.73
C MET A 545 -18.18 -30.43 -9.14
N VAL A 546 -17.65 -31.31 -10.00
CA VAL A 546 -18.19 -31.60 -11.32
C VAL A 546 -19.67 -31.46 -11.08
N HIS A 547 -20.25 -30.40 -11.65
CA HIS A 547 -21.68 -30.37 -11.79
C HIS A 547 -21.93 -31.73 -12.41
N VAL A 548 -22.50 -32.64 -11.60
CA VAL A 548 -22.99 -33.91 -12.08
C VAL A 548 -24.13 -33.45 -12.97
N ASN A 549 -23.77 -33.04 -14.18
CA ASN A 549 -24.66 -32.66 -15.24
C ASN A 549 -25.35 -33.97 -15.55
N GLY A 550 -26.58 -34.01 -15.08
CA GLY A 550 -27.36 -35.20 -14.82
C GLY A 550 -28.26 -34.87 -13.63
N VAL A 551 -29.02 -33.78 -13.63
CA VAL A 551 -30.28 -33.74 -14.41
C VAL A 551 -30.78 -35.16 -14.58
N TRP A 552 -31.67 -35.60 -13.69
CA TRP A 552 -32.76 -36.50 -14.05
C TRP A 552 -32.44 -37.46 -15.21
N ARG A 553 -31.68 -38.53 -14.95
CA ARG A 553 -31.79 -39.72 -15.81
C ARG A 553 -33.14 -40.37 -15.49
N THR A 554 -34.20 -39.83 -16.09
CA THR A 554 -35.50 -40.50 -16.22
C THR A 554 -35.43 -41.75 -17.11
N ALA A 555 -34.25 -42.10 -17.64
CA ALA A 555 -34.03 -43.28 -18.45
C ALA A 555 -33.73 -44.58 -17.65
N GLU A 556 -33.58 -44.53 -16.33
CA GLU A 556 -33.25 -45.71 -15.50
C GLU A 556 -34.39 -46.13 -14.55
N VAL A 557 -35.62 -45.88 -14.98
CA VAL A 557 -36.81 -46.48 -14.40
C VAL A 557 -37.43 -47.34 -15.48
N ASN A 558 -37.44 -48.66 -15.30
CA ASN A 558 -38.17 -49.54 -16.22
C ASN A 558 -39.67 -49.18 -16.19
N GLU A 559 -40.47 -49.64 -17.15
CA GLU A 559 -41.91 -49.34 -17.25
C GLU A 559 -42.74 -49.70 -16.00
N ARG A 560 -42.13 -50.33 -14.98
CA ARG A 560 -42.74 -50.72 -13.70
C ARG A 560 -42.29 -49.87 -12.49
N GLY A 561 -41.47 -48.83 -12.65
CA GLY A 561 -41.13 -47.94 -11.54
C GLY A 561 -39.93 -48.35 -10.69
N ASN A 562 -39.22 -49.44 -11.02
CA ASN A 562 -38.12 -49.95 -10.18
C ASN A 562 -36.74 -49.57 -10.74
N ARG A 563 -35.87 -49.04 -9.87
CA ARG A 563 -34.45 -48.78 -10.17
C ARG A 563 -33.67 -50.08 -10.17
N SER A 564 -33.05 -50.43 -11.29
CA SER A 564 -32.06 -51.51 -11.36
C SER A 564 -30.74 -51.03 -10.78
N ALA A 565 -30.29 -51.63 -9.68
CA ALA A 565 -28.98 -51.37 -9.10
C ALA A 565 -27.89 -51.81 -10.07
N SER A 566 -27.09 -50.87 -10.58
CA SER A 566 -25.91 -51.19 -11.38
C SER A 566 -24.75 -51.56 -10.46
N SER A 567 -24.06 -52.65 -10.80
CA SER A 567 -23.01 -53.31 -10.03
C SER A 567 -21.64 -52.60 -10.09
N LEU A 568 -21.61 -51.28 -10.13
CA LEU A 568 -20.36 -50.48 -10.25
C LEU A 568 -19.95 -49.73 -8.98
N ASP A 569 -20.75 -49.80 -7.91
CA ASP A 569 -20.43 -49.23 -6.59
C ASP A 569 -19.47 -50.10 -5.73
N ALA A 570 -18.90 -51.17 -6.29
CA ALA A 570 -18.08 -52.13 -5.56
C ALA A 570 -16.56 -51.89 -5.60
N VAL A 571 -16.07 -50.80 -6.21
CA VAL A 571 -14.62 -50.60 -6.45
C VAL A 571 -14.03 -49.37 -5.74
N PHE A 572 -14.73 -48.77 -4.77
CA PHE A 572 -14.13 -47.75 -3.90
C PHE A 572 -13.98 -48.25 -2.46
N PRO A 573 -12.77 -48.22 -1.88
CA PRO A 573 -12.57 -48.61 -0.49
C PRO A 573 -13.38 -47.69 0.42
N LYS A 574 -14.26 -48.31 1.21
CA LYS A 574 -15.02 -47.67 2.28
C LYS A 574 -14.06 -47.29 3.42
N LYS A 575 -14.12 -46.01 3.80
CA LYS A 575 -13.54 -45.30 4.95
C LYS A 575 -12.16 -44.67 4.77
N ALA A 576 -12.17 -43.51 4.12
CA ALA A 576 -11.41 -42.35 4.60
C ALA A 576 -12.20 -41.67 5.75
N PRO A 577 -11.58 -40.89 6.65
CA PRO A 577 -12.25 -40.33 7.83
C PRO A 577 -13.46 -39.47 7.42
N GLU A 578 -14.64 -39.80 7.96
CA GLU A 578 -15.93 -39.15 7.66
C GLU A 578 -16.00 -37.69 8.15
N GLU A 579 -15.03 -37.22 8.94
CA GLU A 579 -15.05 -35.91 9.58
C GLU A 579 -14.68 -34.74 8.65
N MET A 580 -13.97 -34.96 7.54
CA MET A 580 -13.65 -33.87 6.60
C MET A 580 -14.79 -33.52 5.63
N ILE A 581 -15.81 -34.38 5.49
CA ILE A 581 -16.93 -34.16 4.55
C ILE A 581 -18.24 -33.81 5.28
N GLY A 582 -18.31 -34.03 6.61
CA GLY A 582 -19.50 -33.83 7.43
C GLY A 582 -20.07 -32.40 7.51
N HIS A 583 -19.37 -31.38 6.98
CA HIS A 583 -19.89 -30.00 6.89
C HIS A 583 -20.39 -29.59 5.50
N CYS A 584 -20.29 -30.45 4.49
CA CYS A 584 -20.82 -30.18 3.14
C CYS A 584 -22.00 -31.08 2.73
N HIS A 585 -22.33 -32.14 3.48
CA HIS A 585 -23.33 -33.13 3.05
C HIS A 585 -24.63 -33.22 3.87
N SER A 586 -24.87 -32.35 4.86
CA SER A 586 -26.15 -32.35 5.58
C SER A 586 -27.21 -31.34 5.07
N MET A 587 -26.95 -30.63 3.98
CA MET A 587 -27.99 -29.82 3.31
C MET A 587 -28.56 -30.58 2.11
N GLY A 588 -29.89 -30.71 2.09
CA GLY A 588 -30.63 -31.37 1.03
C GLY A 588 -30.43 -30.72 -0.36
N PRO A 589 -30.84 -31.41 -1.44
CA PRO A 589 -30.47 -31.08 -2.82
C PRO A 589 -31.12 -29.81 -3.42
N GLU A 590 -31.73 -28.92 -2.63
CA GLU A 590 -32.32 -27.67 -3.13
C GLU A 590 -31.62 -26.37 -2.67
N GLU A 591 -30.59 -26.44 -1.81
CA GLU A 591 -29.82 -25.24 -1.40
C GLU A 591 -28.30 -25.49 -1.49
N THR A 592 -27.76 -25.59 -2.69
CA THR A 592 -26.31 -25.49 -2.92
C THR A 592 -25.88 -24.03 -3.04
N THR A 593 -26.15 -23.21 -2.03
CA THR A 593 -25.42 -21.95 -1.82
C THR A 593 -24.09 -22.30 -1.16
N GLY A 594 -23.03 -22.31 -1.96
CA GLY A 594 -21.76 -22.84 -1.56
C GLY A 594 -21.20 -22.24 -0.26
N CYS A 595 -20.80 -23.09 0.70
CA CYS A 595 -20.01 -22.71 1.86
C CYS A 595 -18.64 -22.13 1.52
N HIS A 596 -18.54 -20.81 1.40
CA HIS A 596 -17.27 -20.11 1.49
C HIS A 596 -16.82 -20.21 2.95
N SER A 597 -15.64 -20.78 3.23
CA SER A 597 -15.02 -20.71 4.54
C SER A 597 -14.64 -19.25 4.80
N LEU A 598 -15.57 -18.51 5.43
CA LEU A 598 -15.44 -17.09 5.75
C LEU A 598 -15.41 -16.93 7.28
N GLY A 599 -14.39 -17.54 7.88
CA GLY A 599 -14.00 -17.47 9.30
C GLY A 599 -15.10 -17.73 10.35
N SER A 600 -14.69 -17.76 11.62
CA SER A 600 -15.61 -18.01 12.74
C SER A 600 -16.49 -16.79 13.06
N ARG A 601 -17.69 -17.03 13.59
CA ARG A 601 -18.59 -15.95 14.05
C ARG A 601 -17.98 -15.26 15.27
N ARG A 602 -17.51 -14.02 15.10
CA ARG A 602 -17.09 -13.18 16.24
C ARG A 602 -18.31 -12.73 17.05
N THR A 603 -18.15 -12.63 18.38
CA THR A 603 -19.21 -12.25 19.32
C THR A 603 -19.16 -10.78 19.77
N SER A 604 -18.12 -10.03 19.39
CA SER A 604 -17.91 -8.64 19.80
C SER A 604 -19.01 -7.68 19.31
N LEU A 605 -19.26 -6.59 20.03
CA LEU A 605 -20.24 -5.56 19.63
C LEU A 605 -20.01 -5.05 18.20
N ARG A 606 -18.75 -4.80 17.81
CA ARG A 606 -18.38 -4.41 16.44
C ARG A 606 -18.79 -5.45 15.40
N SER A 607 -18.62 -6.74 15.72
CA SER A 607 -19.06 -7.82 14.82
C SER A 607 -20.57 -7.95 14.73
N ARG A 608 -21.32 -7.63 15.80
CA ARG A 608 -22.78 -7.56 15.79
C ARG A 608 -23.26 -6.40 14.92
N PHE A 609 -22.66 -5.23 15.06
CA PHE A 609 -22.99 -4.05 14.25
C PHE A 609 -22.79 -4.32 12.75
N ARG A 610 -21.65 -4.90 12.35
CA ARG A 610 -21.42 -5.25 10.94
C ARG A 610 -22.40 -6.30 10.42
N ARG A 611 -22.80 -7.27 11.25
CA ARG A 611 -23.84 -8.25 10.92
C ARG A 611 -25.19 -7.61 10.66
N VAL A 612 -25.59 -6.65 11.50
CA VAL A 612 -26.83 -5.88 11.30
C VAL A 612 -26.81 -5.14 9.95
N LEU A 613 -25.63 -4.75 9.48
CA LEU A 613 -25.45 -4.06 8.19
C LEU A 613 -25.13 -5.01 7.02
N GLY A 614 -25.38 -6.31 7.18
CA GLY A 614 -25.29 -7.29 6.09
C GLY A 614 -23.93 -7.96 5.92
N GLN A 615 -22.99 -7.81 6.85
CA GLN A 615 -21.79 -8.66 6.87
C GLN A 615 -22.09 -9.95 7.63
N GLU A 616 -22.51 -10.98 6.91
CA GLU A 616 -22.91 -12.25 7.51
C GLU A 616 -21.74 -13.05 8.12
N ARG A 617 -20.52 -12.86 7.58
CA ARG A 617 -19.36 -13.73 7.85
C ARG A 617 -18.06 -12.96 8.05
N ALA A 618 -17.02 -13.62 8.58
CA ALA A 618 -15.72 -12.99 8.81
C ALA A 618 -14.94 -12.86 7.50
N VAL A 619 -14.18 -11.77 7.36
CA VAL A 619 -13.38 -11.51 6.16
C VAL A 619 -11.96 -12.00 6.39
N ILE A 620 -11.44 -12.77 5.44
CA ILE A 620 -10.05 -13.23 5.47
C ILE A 620 -9.19 -12.25 4.65
N PRO A 621 -8.11 -11.70 5.25
CA PRO A 621 -7.17 -10.84 4.54
C PRO A 621 -6.57 -11.50 3.29
N ALA A 622 -6.44 -10.69 2.23
CA ALA A 622 -5.71 -11.05 1.02
C ALA A 622 -4.29 -11.53 1.32
N LEU A 623 -3.81 -12.47 0.52
CA LEU A 623 -2.43 -12.93 0.54
C LEU A 623 -1.44 -11.77 0.34
N THR A 624 -1.76 -10.79 -0.51
CA THR A 624 -0.92 -9.59 -0.76
C THR A 624 -0.74 -8.67 0.45
N LEU A 625 -1.71 -8.67 1.36
CA LEU A 625 -1.68 -7.89 2.60
C LEU A 625 -1.01 -8.64 3.77
N HIS A 626 -0.58 -9.86 3.51
CA HIS A 626 0.03 -10.71 4.50
C HIS A 626 1.54 -10.81 4.29
N GLY A 627 2.28 -10.64 5.39
CA GLY A 627 3.73 -10.72 5.40
C GLY A 627 4.38 -9.46 4.85
N LEU A 628 3.71 -8.30 4.95
CA LEU A 628 4.20 -7.01 4.46
C LEU A 628 5.63 -6.76 4.94
N ARG A 629 6.43 -6.12 4.08
CA ARG A 629 7.89 -6.01 4.24
C ARG A 629 8.33 -4.58 4.32
N GLU A 630 9.27 -4.32 5.22
CA GLU A 630 9.94 -3.02 5.26
C GLU A 630 10.63 -2.72 3.93
N MET A 631 10.29 -1.58 3.33
CA MET A 631 11.01 -1.04 2.18
C MET A 631 12.39 -0.54 2.60
N PRO A 632 13.40 -0.57 1.70
CA PRO A 632 14.72 -0.02 1.98
C PRO A 632 14.64 1.44 2.44
N PHE A 633 15.50 1.82 3.38
CA PHE A 633 15.54 3.18 3.92
C PHE A 633 15.61 4.26 2.84
N MET A 634 16.49 4.11 1.83
CA MET A 634 16.64 5.10 0.76
C MET A 634 15.37 5.30 -0.07
N VAL A 635 14.54 4.25 -0.24
CA VAL A 635 13.24 4.35 -0.92
C VAL A 635 12.26 5.17 -0.07
N GLN A 636 12.21 4.92 1.24
CA GLN A 636 11.34 5.67 2.15
C GLN A 636 11.79 7.14 2.23
N LEU A 637 13.09 7.39 2.35
CA LEU A 637 13.68 8.74 2.32
C LEU A 637 13.30 9.51 1.05
N ALA A 638 13.38 8.85 -0.12
CA ALA A 638 13.01 9.46 -1.39
C ALA A 638 11.50 9.74 -1.48
N ALA A 639 10.64 8.88 -0.94
CA ALA A 639 9.20 9.13 -0.90
C ALA A 639 8.86 10.37 -0.06
N VAL A 640 9.48 10.50 1.12
CA VAL A 640 9.32 11.70 1.97
C VAL A 640 9.90 12.93 1.28
N GLY A 641 11.08 12.84 0.67
CA GLY A 641 11.75 13.96 -0.01
C GLY A 641 10.94 14.51 -1.19
N VAL A 642 10.41 13.65 -2.06
CA VAL A 642 9.54 14.06 -3.17
C VAL A 642 8.26 14.72 -2.66
N SER A 643 7.70 14.17 -1.58
CA SER A 643 6.52 14.75 -0.93
C SER A 643 6.79 16.18 -0.44
N CYS A 644 7.94 16.41 0.20
CA CYS A 644 8.33 17.74 0.64
C CYS A 644 8.46 18.72 -0.52
N GLU A 645 9.02 18.32 -1.67
CA GLU A 645 9.13 19.22 -2.82
C GLU A 645 7.77 19.62 -3.39
N VAL A 646 6.84 18.68 -3.52
CA VAL A 646 5.47 18.99 -3.98
C VAL A 646 4.78 19.95 -3.02
N ILE A 647 4.95 19.75 -1.71
CA ILE A 647 4.30 20.57 -0.69
C ILE A 647 4.94 21.95 -0.58
N LEU A 648 6.27 22.04 -0.70
CA LEU A 648 6.99 23.30 -0.87
C LEU A 648 6.48 24.10 -2.08
N SER A 649 6.18 23.39 -3.17
CA SER A 649 5.64 23.98 -4.38
C SER A 649 4.25 24.54 -4.14
N PHE A 650 3.39 23.80 -3.43
CA PHE A 650 2.07 24.31 -3.01
C PHE A 650 2.20 25.53 -2.11
N VAL A 651 3.09 25.53 -1.12
CA VAL A 651 3.31 26.68 -0.20
C VAL A 651 3.70 27.93 -0.98
N ASN A 652 4.70 27.84 -1.86
CA ASN A 652 5.14 29.00 -2.64
C ASN A 652 4.05 29.46 -3.62
N ALA A 653 3.27 28.53 -4.17
CA ALA A 653 2.17 28.85 -5.08
C ALA A 653 1.05 29.64 -4.39
N THR A 654 0.67 29.25 -3.18
CA THR A 654 -0.48 29.83 -2.48
C THR A 654 -0.16 31.09 -1.69
N LEU A 655 1.02 31.16 -1.08
CA LEU A 655 1.41 32.26 -0.20
C LEU A 655 2.33 33.29 -0.86
N ASN A 656 2.74 33.06 -2.11
CA ASN A 656 3.78 33.81 -2.81
C ASN A 656 5.18 33.67 -2.15
N PRO A 657 6.23 33.34 -2.91
CA PRO A 657 7.57 33.12 -2.38
C PRO A 657 8.16 34.33 -1.64
N SER A 658 7.81 35.56 -2.04
CA SER A 658 8.28 36.81 -1.44
C SER A 658 7.71 37.00 -0.03
N PHE A 659 6.41 36.79 0.13
CA PHE A 659 5.73 36.87 1.42
C PHE A 659 6.14 35.72 2.35
N VAL A 660 6.26 34.49 1.83
CA VAL A 660 6.76 33.33 2.60
C VAL A 660 8.13 33.60 3.23
N ARG A 661 8.99 34.30 2.50
CA ARG A 661 10.34 34.70 2.93
C ARG A 661 10.38 36.10 3.57
N GLY A 662 9.23 36.65 3.94
CA GLY A 662 9.10 37.91 4.70
C GLY A 662 9.62 39.16 4.02
N PHE A 663 9.69 39.18 2.68
CA PHE A 663 10.04 40.36 1.89
C PHE A 663 8.86 41.31 1.71
N CYS A 664 7.66 40.75 1.59
CA CYS A 664 6.42 41.50 1.48
C CYS A 664 5.66 41.42 2.80
N GLU A 665 5.15 42.55 3.27
CA GLU A 665 4.37 42.62 4.51
C GLU A 665 2.92 42.14 4.30
N VAL A 666 2.39 42.35 3.10
CA VAL A 666 1.03 41.95 2.72
C VAL A 666 1.12 40.69 1.88
N SER A 667 0.27 39.72 2.17
CA SER A 667 0.10 38.55 1.30
C SER A 667 -0.44 39.06 -0.05
N PRO A 668 0.32 38.97 -1.15
CA PRO A 668 -0.13 39.47 -2.43
C PRO A 668 -1.28 38.61 -2.96
N ASP A 669 -2.13 39.20 -3.80
CA ASP A 669 -3.18 38.47 -4.50
C ASP A 669 -2.60 37.24 -5.21
N PHE A 670 -3.31 36.12 -5.13
CA PHE A 670 -2.89 34.88 -5.75
C PHE A 670 -2.62 35.08 -7.26
N ARG A 671 -1.40 34.75 -7.71
CA ARG A 671 -1.00 34.83 -9.12
C ARG A 671 -0.53 33.45 -9.62
N PRO A 672 -1.28 32.79 -10.54
CA PRO A 672 -0.91 31.49 -11.09
C PRO A 672 0.51 31.44 -11.68
N VAL A 673 1.00 32.57 -12.21
CA VAL A 673 2.33 32.69 -12.82
C VAL A 673 3.47 32.35 -11.85
N VAL A 674 3.25 32.56 -10.55
CA VAL A 674 4.22 32.30 -9.48
C VAL A 674 4.53 30.81 -9.34
N MET A 675 3.67 29.93 -9.85
CA MET A 675 3.93 28.48 -9.88
C MET A 675 4.96 28.08 -10.94
N VAL A 676 5.19 28.95 -11.94
CA VAL A 676 5.99 28.64 -13.12
C VAL A 676 7.31 29.41 -13.12
N TRP A 677 7.28 30.67 -12.68
CA TRP A 677 8.40 31.61 -12.85
C TRP A 677 8.57 32.51 -11.63
N TRP A 678 9.81 32.69 -11.17
CA TRP A 678 10.17 33.58 -10.06
C TRP A 678 11.22 34.62 -10.50
N PRO A 679 10.91 35.92 -10.45
CA PRO A 679 11.91 36.96 -10.72
C PRO A 679 13.07 36.93 -9.71
N VAL A 680 14.16 37.59 -10.07
CA VAL A 680 15.32 37.82 -9.20
C VAL A 680 15.69 39.31 -9.23
N PRO A 681 15.57 40.03 -8.10
CA PRO A 681 15.08 39.55 -6.80
C PRO A 681 13.59 39.21 -6.84
N LEU A 682 13.11 38.55 -5.79
CA LEU A 682 11.69 38.35 -5.59
C LEU A 682 10.98 39.70 -5.44
N GLU A 683 9.92 39.92 -6.21
CA GLU A 683 9.11 41.14 -6.19
C GLU A 683 7.94 41.02 -5.20
N CYS A 684 7.54 42.15 -4.62
CA CYS A 684 6.18 42.36 -4.14
C CYS A 684 5.34 42.86 -5.33
#